data_AF-A0A954XD04-F1
#
_entry.id   AF-A0A954XD04-F1
#
_cell.length_a   1.000
_cell.length_b   1.000
_cell.length_c   1.000
_cell.angle_alpha   90.00
_cell.angle_beta   90.00
_cell.angle_gamma   90.00
#
_symmetry.space_group_name_H-M   'P 1'
#
loop_
_entity.id
_entity.type
_entity.pdbx_description
1 polymer ?
#
loop_
_entity_poly.entity_id
_entity_poly.type
_entity_poly.pdbx_seq_one_letter_code
_entity_poly.pdbx_strand_id
1 'polypeptide(L)'
;MSSESNTSSEKPTDIQPIRKSYVWWLRRLVPSVGFLLVGLLLIFLLGLAQRLGWIRYTGTGEMAATAEDAAHEYTCPMHPQIRQPIPGRCPICGMALVPASQAGASADEFAVTITPAQRRLANIETAEVTKRPVTSVVRTIGAIQIDESRQATIASYINGRVERMFADYTGVDVRAGDHLAVVYSPELYSAQVEFIEASRALQEMANGALASIRVAQQSLVANTRLKLGELGMTSSQIEDLETSRQPQSRMTIHAPIGGTVIEKLAEEGKYIAAGEPIYRIANLSTVWLMLELYPEDATRIRFGQQVEATLTSMPEYKLLGRVAFIDPTVNIQNRTVGVRVELNNSSGRLRPGDYAQATIRIPIGSQGEVYDEQLAGKWISPMHPQVIRDEPGDCPICGMELVPTSRFGYSNTPVAQPKSIVIPRSSVLMAGEHSVAYVETEPGRFELRTLALGPIVAGQAVVLDGLKPGERVATSGNFLIDSQMQLEGKPSLIDPTRYLDHQAMVQANTPLSTNEIEFSQVDGPAAESLEQLLEAYFDVQHSLAADELPDAETVETLARIADSLSDDDQLEANSREQLQIIVSHAEQLAGDQIDRVRRGFRSISQAVIRLAAYHRSRKAEQRSYHFFCPMVKGGHGDWLQDNPTLANPYYGSEMLRCGELVSELPPHQADNAAEQQPSGGSNALRGEEP
;
A
#
# COMPACT_ATOMS: atom_id res chain seq x y z
N MET A 1 -48.48 29.73 -47.30
CA MET A 1 -49.52 29.80 -48.34
C MET A 1 -50.65 28.89 -47.87
N SER A 2 -51.89 29.29 -47.62
CA SER A 2 -52.65 30.54 -47.73
C SER A 2 -53.96 30.19 -46.96
N SER A 3 -54.27 30.88 -45.87
CA SER A 3 -55.34 31.90 -45.79
C SER A 3 -56.73 31.42 -46.22
N GLU A 4 -57.68 31.59 -45.29
CA GLU A 4 -59.01 32.17 -45.56
C GLU A 4 -60.05 31.29 -46.30
N SER A 5 -61.36 31.36 -46.08
CA SER A 5 -62.22 32.21 -45.25
C SER A 5 -63.68 31.72 -45.41
N ASN A 6 -64.52 32.11 -44.45
CA ASN A 6 -65.86 32.67 -44.65
C ASN A 6 -67.10 31.83 -45.08
N THR A 7 -68.14 31.97 -44.21
CA THR A 7 -69.56 32.32 -44.53
C THR A 7 -70.39 31.28 -45.30
N SER A 8 -71.71 31.08 -45.14
CA SER A 8 -72.81 31.73 -44.41
C SER A 8 -74.12 31.01 -44.78
N SER A 9 -75.15 31.11 -43.93
CA SER A 9 -76.60 30.93 -44.25
C SER A 9 -77.04 29.49 -44.59
N GLU A 10 -78.19 28.95 -44.16
CA GLU A 10 -79.50 29.58 -44.04
C GLU A 10 -80.46 28.69 -43.21
N LYS A 11 -81.31 29.35 -42.41
CA LYS A 11 -82.52 28.85 -41.69
C LYS A 11 -83.65 28.53 -42.73
N PRO A 12 -84.89 28.05 -42.42
CA PRO A 12 -85.63 28.25 -41.15
C PRO A 12 -86.60 27.14 -40.65
N THR A 13 -86.78 27.18 -39.32
CA THR A 13 -87.99 26.98 -38.47
C THR A 13 -89.19 26.16 -38.91
N ASP A 14 -89.70 25.38 -37.94
CA ASP A 14 -91.14 25.44 -37.61
C ASP A 14 -91.35 25.58 -36.08
N ILE A 15 -92.39 26.33 -35.74
CA ILE A 15 -92.75 26.93 -34.44
C ILE A 15 -94.10 26.38 -34.02
N GLN A 16 -94.28 26.02 -32.74
CA GLN A 16 -95.55 26.18 -32.00
C GLN A 16 -95.32 25.98 -30.47
N PRO A 17 -96.22 26.47 -29.57
CA PRO A 17 -95.82 27.43 -28.54
C PRO A 17 -96.29 27.15 -27.09
N ILE A 18 -95.55 27.75 -26.15
CA ILE A 18 -95.94 28.50 -24.92
C ILE A 18 -97.21 28.07 -24.13
N ARG A 19 -97.03 27.67 -22.85
CA ARG A 19 -97.63 28.37 -21.68
C ARG A 19 -97.10 27.93 -20.29
N LYS A 20 -96.45 28.91 -19.64
CA LYS A 20 -96.45 29.33 -18.21
C LYS A 20 -96.30 28.28 -17.08
N SER A 21 -95.22 28.44 -16.31
CA SER A 21 -95.31 28.41 -14.84
C SER A 21 -94.18 29.23 -14.19
N TYR A 22 -94.53 30.42 -13.68
CA TYR A 22 -93.69 31.32 -12.87
C TYR A 22 -93.25 30.70 -11.51
N VAL A 23 -93.65 29.45 -11.23
CA VAL A 23 -93.45 28.76 -9.96
C VAL A 23 -92.03 28.16 -9.82
N TRP A 24 -91.29 27.99 -10.92
CA TRP A 24 -89.94 27.41 -10.88
C TRP A 24 -88.86 28.36 -10.35
N TRP A 25 -88.95 29.66 -10.67
CA TRP A 25 -87.96 30.65 -10.23
C TRP A 25 -88.11 31.02 -8.74
N LEU A 26 -89.34 31.10 -8.21
CA LEU A 26 -89.54 31.39 -6.78
C LEU A 26 -89.04 30.27 -5.87
N ARG A 27 -89.18 29.00 -6.28
CA ARG A 27 -88.77 27.84 -5.47
C ARG A 27 -87.24 27.67 -5.40
N ARG A 28 -86.50 28.33 -6.30
CA ARG A 28 -85.03 28.22 -6.40
C ARG A 28 -84.27 29.41 -5.80
N LEU A 29 -84.91 30.58 -5.68
CA LEU A 29 -84.30 31.79 -5.07
C LEU A 29 -84.46 31.86 -3.54
N VAL A 30 -85.58 31.37 -3.00
CA VAL A 30 -85.86 31.39 -1.55
C VAL A 30 -84.79 30.66 -0.70
N PRO A 31 -84.33 29.42 -1.05
CA PRO A 31 -83.29 28.75 -0.26
C PRO A 31 -81.92 29.44 -0.36
N SER A 32 -81.60 30.06 -1.49
CA SER A 32 -80.31 30.73 -1.73
C SER A 32 -80.18 32.03 -0.94
N VAL A 33 -81.28 32.80 -0.84
CA VAL A 33 -81.34 34.02 0.00
C VAL A 33 -81.39 33.65 1.47
N GLY A 34 -82.08 32.57 1.84
CA GLY A 34 -82.08 32.03 3.20
C GLY A 34 -80.69 31.60 3.68
N PHE A 35 -79.91 30.92 2.84
CA PHE A 35 -78.55 30.48 3.16
C PHE A 35 -77.61 31.66 3.41
N LEU A 36 -77.72 32.72 2.60
CA LEU A 36 -76.93 33.95 2.76
C LEU A 36 -77.26 34.71 4.05
N LEU A 37 -78.54 34.80 4.40
CA LEU A 37 -78.98 35.46 5.64
C LEU A 37 -78.57 34.68 6.89
N VAL A 38 -78.62 33.34 6.86
CA VAL A 38 -78.14 32.49 7.96
C VAL A 38 -76.62 32.59 8.12
N GLY A 39 -75.87 32.63 7.01
CA GLY A 39 -74.42 32.84 7.05
C GLY A 39 -74.03 34.19 7.66
N LEU A 40 -74.70 35.27 7.27
CA LEU A 40 -74.47 36.60 7.84
C LEU A 40 -74.85 36.68 9.33
N LEU A 41 -75.95 36.03 9.73
CA LEU A 41 -76.36 35.95 11.14
C LEU A 41 -75.34 35.18 11.99
N LEU A 42 -74.78 34.09 11.47
CA LEU A 42 -73.75 33.31 12.16
C LEU A 42 -72.44 34.09 12.34
N ILE A 43 -71.99 34.83 11.32
CA ILE A 43 -70.81 35.69 11.42
C ILE A 43 -71.05 36.82 12.43
N PHE A 44 -72.24 37.43 12.41
CA PHE A 44 -72.61 38.47 13.37
C PHE A 44 -72.68 37.95 14.81
N LEU A 45 -73.26 36.76 15.03
CA LEU A 45 -73.31 36.10 16.34
C LEU A 45 -71.92 35.65 16.82
N LEU A 46 -71.04 35.20 15.91
CA LEU A 46 -69.65 34.86 16.24
C LEU A 46 -68.86 36.11 16.67
N GLY A 47 -69.04 37.23 15.98
CA GLY A 47 -68.47 38.52 16.37
C GLY A 47 -69.03 39.05 17.70
N LEU A 48 -70.32 38.84 17.98
CA LEU A 48 -70.94 39.19 19.26
C LEU A 48 -70.40 38.31 20.40
N ALA A 49 -70.20 37.02 20.16
CA ALA A 49 -69.65 36.05 21.13
C ALA A 49 -68.16 36.29 21.44
N GLN A 50 -67.37 36.78 20.48
CA GLN A 50 -66.00 37.24 20.70
C GLN A 50 -65.96 38.56 21.50
N ARG A 51 -66.88 39.49 21.24
CA ARG A 51 -66.95 40.80 21.91
C ARG A 51 -67.49 40.73 23.35
N LEU A 52 -68.41 39.81 23.63
CA LEU A 52 -68.94 39.53 24.98
C LEU A 52 -68.04 38.58 25.80
N GLY A 53 -66.92 38.12 25.22
CA GLY A 53 -65.91 37.32 25.92
C GLY A 53 -66.31 35.87 26.20
N TRP A 54 -67.33 35.35 25.53
CA TRP A 54 -67.81 33.96 25.68
C TRP A 54 -66.96 32.95 24.90
N ILE A 55 -66.25 33.40 23.86
CA ILE A 55 -65.28 32.58 23.11
C ILE A 55 -63.93 33.26 23.26
N ARG A 56 -63.07 32.69 24.13
CA ARG A 56 -61.65 33.06 24.23
C ARG A 56 -60.83 32.06 23.43
N TYR A 57 -60.00 32.55 22.53
CA TYR A 57 -59.01 31.76 21.81
C TYR A 57 -57.90 31.36 22.80
N THR A 58 -57.95 30.13 23.30
CA THR A 58 -56.86 29.52 24.07
C THR A 58 -55.91 28.85 23.07
N GLY A 59 -54.89 29.60 22.65
CA GLY A 59 -53.94 29.12 21.65
C GLY A 59 -52.70 29.99 21.51
N THR A 60 -52.23 30.59 22.61
CA THR A 60 -50.87 31.11 22.78
C THR A 60 -50.55 31.02 24.27
N GLY A 61 -49.67 30.08 24.63
CA GLY A 61 -49.08 30.06 25.97
C GLY A 61 -48.10 31.20 26.09
N GLU A 62 -48.50 32.27 26.80
CA GLU A 62 -47.57 33.13 27.51
C GLU A 62 -46.96 32.30 28.64
N MET A 63 -45.73 31.80 28.42
CA MET A 63 -44.82 31.57 29.52
C MET A 63 -44.34 32.92 30.03
N ALA A 64 -44.32 33.03 31.36
CA ALA A 64 -43.83 34.17 32.09
C ALA A 64 -42.48 34.65 31.57
N ALA A 65 -42.38 35.96 31.34
CA ALA A 65 -41.11 36.65 31.18
C ALA A 65 -40.36 36.64 32.52
N THR A 66 -39.52 35.64 32.71
CA THR A 66 -38.25 35.81 33.41
C THR A 66 -37.19 36.05 32.35
N ALA A 67 -36.45 37.15 32.50
CA ALA A 67 -35.40 37.59 31.60
C ALA A 67 -34.34 36.50 31.36
N GLU A 68 -34.01 36.28 30.08
CA GLU A 68 -32.63 36.12 29.59
C GLU A 68 -32.62 36.27 28.05
N ASP A 69 -31.91 37.30 27.57
CA ASP A 69 -31.61 37.56 26.16
C ASP A 69 -30.75 36.42 25.58
N ALA A 70 -31.32 35.60 24.70
CA ALA A 70 -30.54 34.78 23.77
C ALA A 70 -30.43 35.52 22.43
N ALA A 71 -29.28 36.14 22.19
CA ALA A 71 -28.97 36.87 20.97
C ALA A 71 -29.01 35.93 19.74
N HIS A 72 -30.02 36.09 18.89
CA HIS A 72 -30.11 35.35 17.63
C HIS A 72 -29.25 36.03 16.57
N GLU A 73 -28.17 35.38 16.14
CA GLU A 73 -27.25 35.88 15.12
C GLU A 73 -27.69 35.40 13.72
N TYR A 74 -27.75 36.31 12.74
CA TYR A 74 -28.17 36.06 11.36
C TYR A 74 -26.98 36.21 10.42
N THR A 75 -26.83 35.31 9.44
CA THR A 75 -25.70 35.30 8.50
C THR A 75 -26.14 35.23 7.03
N CYS A 76 -25.26 35.66 6.12
CA CYS A 76 -25.49 35.61 4.68
C CYS A 76 -24.91 34.30 4.09
N PRO A 77 -25.68 33.47 3.36
CA PRO A 77 -25.20 32.22 2.78
C PRO A 77 -23.97 32.37 1.87
N MET A 78 -23.84 33.52 1.20
CA MET A 78 -22.72 33.82 0.29
C MET A 78 -21.56 34.58 0.94
N HIS A 79 -21.77 35.17 2.13
CA HIS A 79 -20.77 36.00 2.82
C HIS A 79 -20.84 35.71 4.33
N PRO A 80 -20.31 34.55 4.78
CA PRO A 80 -20.51 34.05 6.16
C PRO A 80 -19.88 34.95 7.24
N GLN A 81 -19.00 35.86 6.83
CA GLN A 81 -18.33 36.86 7.68
C GLN A 81 -19.30 37.98 8.14
N ILE A 82 -20.42 38.19 7.44
CA ILE A 82 -21.44 39.15 7.81
C ILE A 82 -22.40 38.48 8.80
N ARG A 83 -22.22 38.77 10.08
CA ARG A 83 -23.11 38.33 11.14
C ARG A 83 -23.79 39.53 11.79
N GLN A 84 -25.12 39.47 11.89
CA GLN A 84 -25.92 40.56 12.45
C GLN A 84 -26.92 40.01 13.47
N PRO A 85 -27.12 40.69 14.62
CA PRO A 85 -28.07 40.24 15.63
C PRO A 85 -29.55 40.45 15.23
N ILE A 86 -29.81 40.96 14.03
CA ILE A 86 -31.13 41.37 13.56
C ILE A 86 -31.33 40.82 12.13
N PRO A 87 -32.53 40.31 11.77
CA PRO A 87 -32.81 39.91 10.39
C PRO A 87 -32.68 41.12 9.45
N GLY A 88 -31.98 40.93 8.34
CA GLY A 88 -31.63 42.02 7.41
C GLY A 88 -31.23 41.52 6.03
N ARG A 89 -30.66 42.40 5.21
CA ARG A 89 -30.04 42.04 3.93
C ARG A 89 -28.54 42.19 4.02
N CYS A 90 -27.81 41.27 3.40
CA CYS A 90 -26.36 41.33 3.30
C CYS A 90 -25.92 42.64 2.62
N PRO A 91 -25.02 43.44 3.21
CA PRO A 91 -24.52 44.68 2.60
C PRO A 91 -23.71 44.46 1.32
N ILE A 92 -23.19 43.25 1.13
CA ILE A 92 -22.30 42.92 0.01
C ILE A 92 -23.10 42.45 -1.21
N CYS A 93 -24.02 41.49 -1.03
CA CYS A 93 -24.78 40.90 -2.14
C CYS A 93 -26.29 41.17 -2.13
N GLY A 94 -26.83 41.83 -1.10
CA GLY A 94 -28.24 42.22 -1.03
C GLY A 94 -29.25 41.10 -0.78
N MET A 95 -28.79 39.86 -0.56
CA MET A 95 -29.64 38.71 -0.20
C MET A 95 -30.09 38.78 1.27
N ALA A 96 -31.23 38.18 1.59
CA ALA A 96 -31.76 38.14 2.97
C ALA A 96 -30.88 37.26 3.88
N LEU A 97 -30.59 37.77 5.07
CA LEU A 97 -29.85 37.05 6.10
C LEU A 97 -30.74 35.97 6.72
N VAL A 98 -30.16 34.79 6.92
CA VAL A 98 -30.84 33.62 7.49
C VAL A 98 -30.35 33.39 8.94
N PRO A 99 -31.21 32.91 9.85
CA PRO A 99 -30.82 32.68 11.25
C PRO A 99 -29.71 31.62 11.31
N ALA A 100 -28.62 31.92 12.01
CA ALA A 100 -27.57 30.95 12.28
C ALA A 100 -28.07 29.99 13.37
N SER A 101 -28.20 28.70 13.04
CA SER A 101 -28.62 27.68 14.00
C SER A 101 -27.54 27.49 15.07
N GLN A 102 -27.86 27.81 16.32
CA GLN A 102 -27.12 27.31 17.48
C GLN A 102 -27.69 25.93 17.85
N ALA A 103 -27.01 24.87 17.41
CA ALA A 103 -27.19 23.53 17.97
C ALA A 103 -25.85 23.11 18.58
N GLY A 104 -25.88 22.68 19.84
CA GLY A 104 -24.70 22.30 20.61
C GLY A 104 -23.89 21.19 19.93
N ALA A 105 -22.59 21.22 20.18
CA ALA A 105 -21.63 20.22 19.70
C ALA A 105 -22.01 18.81 20.17
N SER A 106 -22.66 18.05 19.30
CA SER A 106 -22.88 16.60 19.46
C SER A 106 -23.07 15.96 18.08
N ALA A 107 -22.10 15.19 17.59
CA ALA A 107 -22.16 14.21 16.48
C ALA A 107 -22.86 14.57 15.13
N ASP A 108 -23.45 15.75 15.00
CA ASP A 108 -24.34 16.15 13.91
C ASP A 108 -23.72 17.26 13.05
N GLU A 109 -22.54 17.75 13.45
CA GLU A 109 -21.76 18.75 12.70
C GLU A 109 -21.05 18.14 11.48
N PHE A 110 -20.83 16.82 11.46
CA PHE A 110 -20.11 16.11 10.39
C PHE A 110 -20.99 15.21 9.54
N ALA A 111 -22.30 15.17 9.83
CA ALA A 111 -23.24 14.31 9.15
C ALA A 111 -24.42 15.09 8.58
N VAL A 112 -24.96 14.63 7.46
CA VAL A 112 -26.17 15.15 6.83
C VAL A 112 -27.23 14.06 6.75
N THR A 113 -28.48 14.43 6.97
CA THR A 113 -29.60 13.50 6.82
C THR A 113 -30.30 13.73 5.48
N ILE A 114 -30.31 12.68 4.66
CA ILE A 114 -30.96 12.63 3.35
C ILE A 114 -32.24 11.80 3.45
N THR A 115 -33.38 12.42 3.13
CA THR A 115 -34.67 11.74 3.15
C THR A 115 -34.74 10.62 2.10
N PRO A 116 -35.57 9.57 2.31
CA PRO A 116 -35.74 8.50 1.32
C PRO A 116 -36.19 8.98 -0.07
N ALA A 117 -36.93 10.10 -0.14
CA ALA A 117 -37.34 10.71 -1.40
C ALA A 117 -36.15 11.37 -2.12
N GLN A 118 -35.34 12.15 -1.39
CA GLN A 118 -34.11 12.74 -1.92
C GLN A 118 -33.13 11.66 -2.39
N ARG A 119 -32.96 10.58 -1.61
CA ARG A 119 -32.08 9.46 -1.98
C ARG A 119 -32.45 8.83 -3.33
N ARG A 120 -33.75 8.60 -3.57
CA ARG A 120 -34.25 8.05 -4.84
C ARG A 120 -34.10 9.03 -6.00
N LEU A 121 -34.40 10.32 -5.79
CA LEU A 121 -34.28 11.33 -6.82
C LEU A 121 -32.81 11.56 -7.24
N ALA A 122 -31.91 11.51 -6.26
CA ALA A 122 -30.47 11.69 -6.42
C ALA A 122 -29.72 10.44 -6.90
N ASN A 123 -30.42 9.30 -7.03
CA ASN A 123 -29.82 7.98 -7.29
C ASN A 123 -28.59 7.69 -6.39
N ILE A 124 -28.74 7.95 -5.09
CA ILE A 124 -27.67 7.69 -4.11
C ILE A 124 -27.61 6.20 -3.82
N GLU A 125 -26.49 5.59 -4.21
CA GLU A 125 -26.17 4.18 -3.99
C GLU A 125 -25.04 4.07 -2.96
N THR A 126 -25.06 2.99 -2.18
CA THR A 126 -24.01 2.71 -1.20
C THR A 126 -23.47 1.30 -1.37
N ALA A 127 -22.17 1.14 -1.18
CA ALA A 127 -21.49 -0.15 -1.17
C ALA A 127 -20.91 -0.43 0.21
N GLU A 128 -20.81 -1.72 0.56
CA GLU A 128 -20.20 -2.16 1.79
C GLU A 128 -18.68 -2.17 1.70
N VAL A 129 -18.03 -1.70 2.76
CA VAL A 129 -16.58 -1.73 2.94
C VAL A 129 -16.17 -3.16 3.25
N THR A 130 -15.41 -3.79 2.35
CA THR A 130 -15.02 -5.20 2.48
C THR A 130 -13.53 -5.33 2.75
N LYS A 131 -13.15 -6.32 3.57
CA LYS A 131 -11.74 -6.68 3.81
C LYS A 131 -11.39 -7.90 2.97
N ARG A 132 -10.64 -7.71 1.89
CA ARG A 132 -10.28 -8.80 0.95
C ARG A 132 -8.83 -8.70 0.52
N PRO A 133 -8.19 -9.80 0.12
CA PRO A 133 -6.87 -9.71 -0.47
C PRO A 133 -6.92 -8.96 -1.80
N VAL A 134 -5.95 -8.08 -1.99
CA VAL A 134 -5.83 -7.27 -3.20
C VAL A 134 -4.52 -7.61 -3.89
N THR A 135 -4.58 -7.83 -5.19
CA THR A 135 -3.41 -8.14 -6.00
C THR A 135 -3.22 -7.00 -6.99
N SER A 136 -2.11 -6.27 -6.86
CA SER A 136 -1.65 -5.35 -7.89
C SER A 136 -1.25 -6.13 -9.14
N VAL A 137 -1.58 -5.60 -10.31
CA VAL A 137 -1.23 -6.21 -11.58
C VAL A 137 -0.33 -5.24 -12.33
N VAL A 138 0.95 -5.60 -12.46
CA VAL A 138 1.91 -4.85 -13.30
C VAL A 138 1.83 -5.45 -14.70
N ARG A 139 1.53 -4.59 -15.68
CA ARG A 139 1.56 -4.95 -17.09
C ARG A 139 2.76 -4.28 -17.71
N THR A 140 3.60 -5.07 -18.36
CA THR A 140 4.83 -4.61 -18.99
C THR A 140 5.01 -5.30 -20.34
N ILE A 141 5.95 -4.79 -21.12
CA ILE A 141 6.40 -5.38 -22.36
C ILE A 141 7.83 -5.88 -22.18
N GLY A 142 8.20 -6.84 -23.01
CA GLY A 142 9.57 -7.31 -23.07
C GLY A 142 9.87 -7.95 -24.41
N ALA A 143 11.12 -8.35 -24.58
CA ALA A 143 11.57 -9.07 -25.76
C ALA A 143 12.22 -10.38 -25.35
N ILE A 144 12.02 -11.40 -26.18
CA ILE A 144 12.78 -12.65 -26.05
C ILE A 144 14.22 -12.37 -26.49
N GLN A 145 15.17 -12.75 -25.65
CA GLN A 145 16.60 -12.63 -25.89
C GLN A 145 17.28 -13.98 -25.71
N ILE A 146 18.48 -14.08 -26.26
CA ILE A 146 19.33 -15.25 -26.15
C ILE A 146 19.88 -15.33 -24.73
N ASP A 147 19.99 -16.55 -24.22
CA ASP A 147 20.75 -16.80 -23.00
C ASP A 147 22.26 -16.62 -23.29
N GLU A 148 22.81 -15.49 -22.87
CA GLU A 148 24.24 -15.16 -23.08
C GLU A 148 25.18 -16.17 -22.40
N SER A 149 24.73 -16.84 -21.33
CA SER A 149 25.54 -17.86 -20.65
C SER A 149 25.69 -19.14 -21.47
N ARG A 150 24.83 -19.33 -22.48
CA ARG A 150 24.84 -20.48 -23.40
C ARG A 150 25.23 -20.10 -24.83
N GLN A 151 25.93 -18.98 -24.97
CA GLN A 151 26.48 -18.50 -26.23
C GLN A 151 28.00 -18.71 -26.28
N ALA A 152 28.52 -19.15 -27.42
CA ALA A 152 29.94 -19.23 -27.69
C ALA A 152 30.28 -18.52 -29.00
N THR A 153 31.36 -17.73 -28.97
CA THR A 153 31.96 -17.14 -30.17
C THR A 153 33.09 -18.03 -30.64
N ILE A 154 32.99 -18.50 -31.88
CA ILE A 154 34.01 -19.36 -32.50
C ILE A 154 34.97 -18.47 -33.27
N ALA A 155 36.20 -18.36 -32.77
CA ALA A 155 37.27 -17.59 -33.39
C ALA A 155 38.31 -18.49 -34.05
N SER A 156 39.07 -17.93 -35.00
CA SER A 156 40.22 -18.64 -35.58
C SER A 156 41.37 -18.72 -34.59
N TYR A 157 41.99 -19.89 -34.43
CA TYR A 157 43.26 -20.03 -33.69
C TYR A 157 44.48 -19.64 -34.54
N ILE A 158 44.32 -19.56 -35.86
CA ILE A 158 45.42 -19.38 -36.80
C ILE A 158 45.11 -18.30 -37.83
N ASN A 159 46.17 -17.72 -38.38
CA ASN A 159 46.06 -16.88 -39.56
C ASN A 159 45.84 -17.77 -40.78
N GLY A 160 44.85 -17.42 -41.61
CA GLY A 160 44.55 -18.24 -42.77
C GLY A 160 43.42 -17.73 -43.63
N ARG A 161 43.18 -18.42 -44.74
CA ARG A 161 42.05 -18.14 -45.63
C ARG A 161 40.95 -19.16 -45.41
N VAL A 162 39.72 -18.72 -45.18
CA VAL A 162 38.55 -19.60 -45.13
C VAL A 162 38.34 -20.16 -46.54
N GLU A 163 38.51 -21.46 -46.72
CA GLU A 163 38.28 -22.12 -48.02
C GLU A 163 36.83 -22.56 -48.17
N ARG A 164 36.23 -23.04 -47.08
CA ARG A 164 34.87 -23.57 -47.09
C ARG A 164 34.18 -23.38 -45.75
N MET A 165 32.90 -23.08 -45.78
CA MET A 165 32.03 -22.96 -44.62
C MET A 165 30.92 -24.02 -44.75
N PHE A 166 30.80 -24.90 -43.76
CA PHE A 166 29.75 -25.92 -43.75
C PHE A 166 28.42 -25.37 -43.23
N ALA A 167 28.47 -24.37 -42.33
CA ALA A 167 27.32 -23.59 -41.89
C ALA A 167 27.29 -22.26 -42.67
N ASP A 168 26.69 -22.27 -43.85
CA ASP A 168 26.74 -21.18 -44.81
C ASP A 168 25.69 -20.06 -44.57
N TYR A 169 24.69 -20.30 -43.72
CA TYR A 169 23.67 -19.32 -43.32
C TYR A 169 23.38 -19.34 -41.81
N THR A 170 22.75 -18.27 -41.31
CA THR A 170 22.30 -18.18 -39.91
C THR A 170 21.02 -18.99 -39.68
N GLY A 171 20.88 -19.60 -38.50
CA GLY A 171 19.77 -20.49 -38.16
C GLY A 171 20.07 -21.98 -38.35
N VAL A 172 21.26 -22.34 -38.82
CA VAL A 172 21.71 -23.74 -38.90
C VAL A 172 21.91 -24.30 -37.49
N ASP A 173 21.33 -25.47 -37.23
CA ASP A 173 21.53 -26.21 -35.99
C ASP A 173 22.78 -27.10 -36.10
N VAL A 174 23.67 -27.01 -35.12
CA VAL A 174 24.96 -27.71 -35.07
C VAL A 174 25.12 -28.46 -33.76
N ARG A 175 25.75 -29.63 -33.82
CA ARG A 175 26.11 -30.43 -32.64
C ARG A 175 27.56 -30.19 -32.27
N ALA A 176 27.89 -30.41 -31.00
CA ALA A 176 29.29 -30.41 -30.57
C ALA A 176 30.09 -31.44 -31.40
N GLY A 177 31.21 -31.00 -31.97
CA GLY A 177 32.08 -31.78 -32.86
C GLY A 177 31.81 -31.59 -34.35
N ASP A 178 30.68 -31.02 -34.76
CA ASP A 178 30.35 -30.82 -36.18
C ASP A 178 31.38 -29.92 -36.88
N HIS A 179 31.60 -30.16 -38.16
CA HIS A 179 32.50 -29.37 -38.99
C HIS A 179 31.85 -28.01 -39.30
N LEU A 180 32.51 -26.90 -38.95
CA LEU A 180 31.99 -25.55 -39.16
C LEU A 180 32.63 -24.85 -40.36
N ALA A 181 33.96 -24.89 -40.46
CA ALA A 181 34.70 -24.27 -41.54
C ALA A 181 36.04 -24.97 -41.77
N VAL A 182 36.57 -24.83 -42.98
CA VAL A 182 37.92 -25.25 -43.36
C VAL A 182 38.76 -24.01 -43.61
N VAL A 183 39.88 -23.89 -42.89
CA VAL A 183 40.81 -22.78 -43.01
C VAL A 183 42.14 -23.28 -43.55
N TYR A 184 42.60 -22.68 -44.63
CA TYR A 184 43.95 -22.87 -45.15
C TYR A 184 44.94 -21.97 -44.39
N SER A 185 45.97 -22.56 -43.79
CA SER A 185 47.02 -21.82 -43.08
C SER A 185 48.41 -22.31 -43.48
N PRO A 186 49.22 -21.45 -44.12
CA PRO A 186 50.63 -21.74 -44.38
C PRO A 186 51.45 -21.89 -43.09
N GLU A 187 51.11 -21.12 -42.05
CA GLU A 187 51.79 -21.14 -40.75
C GLU A 187 51.58 -22.46 -40.02
N LEU A 188 50.36 -22.99 -40.05
CA LEU A 188 50.09 -24.31 -39.48
C LEU A 188 50.85 -25.40 -40.25
N TYR A 189 50.86 -25.33 -41.59
CA TYR A 189 51.58 -26.30 -42.40
C TYR A 189 53.08 -26.33 -42.08
N SER A 190 53.73 -25.17 -41.94
CA SER A 190 55.15 -25.10 -41.61
C SER A 190 55.43 -25.63 -40.20
N ALA A 191 54.57 -25.34 -39.23
CA ALA A 191 54.67 -25.88 -37.86
C ALA A 191 54.50 -27.41 -37.82
N GLN A 192 53.61 -27.98 -38.64
CA GLN A 192 53.43 -29.44 -38.74
C GLN A 192 54.65 -30.12 -39.35
N VAL A 193 55.23 -29.55 -40.41
CA VAL A 193 56.49 -30.05 -40.99
C VAL A 193 57.61 -30.03 -39.95
N GLU A 194 57.73 -28.95 -39.18
CA GLU A 194 58.71 -28.81 -38.09
C GLU A 194 58.56 -29.93 -37.04
N PHE A 195 57.33 -30.21 -36.60
CA PHE A 195 57.05 -31.29 -35.65
C PHE A 195 57.36 -32.68 -36.21
N ILE A 196 57.01 -32.94 -37.47
CA ILE A 196 57.27 -34.23 -38.13
C ILE A 196 58.78 -34.48 -38.26
N GLU A 197 59.55 -33.47 -38.69
CA GLU A 197 61.00 -33.58 -38.84
C GLU A 197 61.71 -33.73 -37.49
N ALA A 198 61.28 -32.98 -36.46
CA ALA A 198 61.78 -33.14 -35.09
C ALA A 198 61.50 -34.55 -34.54
N SER A 199 60.28 -35.06 -34.76
CA SER A 199 59.88 -36.40 -34.31
C SER A 199 60.64 -37.51 -35.04
N ARG A 200 60.88 -37.35 -36.34
CA ARG A 200 61.71 -38.26 -37.13
C ARG A 200 63.15 -38.28 -36.63
N ALA A 201 63.75 -37.11 -36.41
CA ALA A 201 65.10 -36.99 -35.89
C ALA A 201 65.27 -37.70 -34.54
N LEU A 202 64.27 -37.60 -33.66
CA LEU A 202 64.27 -38.30 -32.37
C LEU A 202 64.12 -39.83 -32.53
N GLN A 203 63.29 -40.31 -33.47
CA GLN A 203 63.10 -41.74 -33.73
C GLN A 203 64.31 -42.40 -34.38
N GLU A 204 65.00 -41.69 -35.28
CA GLU A 204 66.19 -42.20 -35.98
C GLU A 204 67.46 -42.18 -35.11
N MET A 205 67.44 -41.49 -33.96
CA MET A 205 68.53 -41.52 -32.99
C MET A 205 68.71 -42.92 -32.41
N ALA A 206 69.71 -43.64 -32.92
CA ALA A 206 70.15 -44.91 -32.37
C ALA A 206 70.56 -44.77 -30.89
N ASN A 207 70.51 -45.88 -30.15
CA ASN A 207 70.83 -45.94 -28.72
C ASN A 207 72.24 -45.40 -28.34
N GLY A 208 73.13 -45.17 -29.31
CA GLY A 208 74.46 -44.58 -29.11
C GLY A 208 74.55 -43.04 -29.19
N ALA A 209 73.45 -42.31 -29.44
CA ALA A 209 73.47 -40.85 -29.41
C ALA A 209 73.75 -40.32 -27.98
N LEU A 210 74.61 -39.29 -27.88
CA LEU A 210 74.92 -38.59 -26.62
C LEU A 210 73.63 -38.19 -25.89
N ALA A 211 73.56 -38.50 -24.58
CA ALA A 211 72.37 -38.26 -23.77
C ALA A 211 71.88 -36.80 -23.80
N SER A 212 72.81 -35.83 -23.83
CA SER A 212 72.51 -34.40 -23.95
C SER A 212 71.79 -34.04 -25.24
N ILE A 213 72.16 -34.67 -26.36
CA ILE A 213 71.54 -34.45 -27.67
C ILE A 213 70.13 -35.06 -27.67
N ARG A 214 69.96 -36.26 -27.09
CA ARG A 214 68.65 -36.89 -26.98
C ARG A 214 67.68 -36.04 -26.17
N VAL A 215 68.12 -35.50 -25.03
CA VAL A 215 67.30 -34.60 -24.20
C VAL A 215 66.93 -33.33 -24.96
N ALA A 216 67.88 -32.72 -25.69
CA ALA A 216 67.59 -31.55 -26.50
C ALA A 216 66.55 -31.83 -27.60
N GLN A 217 66.62 -32.98 -28.26
CA GLN A 217 65.62 -33.40 -29.26
C GLN A 217 64.25 -33.72 -28.64
N GLN A 218 64.22 -34.37 -27.48
CA GLN A 218 62.97 -34.60 -26.74
C GLN A 218 62.28 -33.28 -26.40
N SER A 219 63.04 -32.28 -25.93
CA SER A 219 62.51 -30.94 -25.67
C SER A 219 62.03 -30.25 -26.95
N LEU A 220 62.70 -30.43 -28.09
CA LEU A 220 62.25 -29.88 -29.36
C LEU A 220 60.92 -30.48 -29.81
N VAL A 221 60.76 -31.80 -29.73
CA VAL A 221 59.49 -32.49 -30.02
C VAL A 221 58.40 -32.01 -29.06
N ALA A 222 58.71 -31.87 -27.78
CA ALA A 222 57.75 -31.33 -26.80
C ALA A 222 57.33 -29.88 -27.13
N ASN A 223 58.29 -29.00 -27.45
CA ASN A 223 58.03 -27.60 -27.78
C ASN A 223 57.23 -27.44 -29.08
N THR A 224 57.54 -28.25 -30.10
CA THR A 224 56.79 -28.24 -31.37
C THR A 224 55.39 -28.82 -31.19
N ARG A 225 55.21 -29.84 -30.33
CA ARG A 225 53.89 -30.34 -29.92
C ARG A 225 53.06 -29.26 -29.22
N LEU A 226 53.68 -28.52 -28.29
CA LEU A 226 53.04 -27.39 -27.62
C LEU A 226 52.65 -26.30 -28.62
N LYS A 227 53.55 -25.92 -29.54
CA LYS A 227 53.27 -24.94 -30.61
C LYS A 227 52.07 -25.32 -31.47
N LEU A 228 51.92 -26.59 -31.84
CA LEU A 228 50.73 -27.06 -32.57
C LEU A 228 49.45 -26.95 -31.75
N GLY A 229 49.53 -27.22 -30.44
CA GLY A 229 48.43 -27.01 -29.51
C GLY A 229 48.00 -25.54 -29.40
N GLU A 230 48.97 -24.62 -29.31
CA GLU A 230 48.71 -23.17 -29.31
C GLU A 230 48.10 -22.68 -30.62
N LEU A 231 48.41 -23.33 -31.74
CA LEU A 231 47.78 -23.11 -33.05
C LEU A 231 46.41 -23.79 -33.18
N GLY A 232 45.85 -24.33 -32.09
CA GLY A 232 44.49 -24.85 -32.04
C GLY A 232 44.31 -26.30 -32.50
N MET A 233 45.40 -27.06 -32.70
CA MET A 233 45.26 -28.51 -32.94
C MET A 233 44.94 -29.25 -31.65
N THR A 234 43.94 -30.12 -31.71
CA THR A 234 43.59 -31.03 -30.61
C THR A 234 44.66 -32.11 -30.41
N SER A 235 44.75 -32.69 -29.20
CA SER A 235 45.71 -33.77 -28.93
C SER A 235 45.53 -34.97 -29.86
N SER A 236 44.28 -35.31 -30.21
CA SER A 236 43.99 -36.37 -31.19
C SER A 236 44.50 -36.02 -32.59
N GLN A 237 44.33 -34.78 -33.05
CA GLN A 237 44.86 -34.35 -34.34
C GLN A 237 46.39 -34.37 -34.39
N ILE A 238 47.06 -34.11 -33.27
CA ILE A 238 48.54 -34.16 -33.20
C ILE A 238 49.03 -35.62 -33.19
N GLU A 239 48.34 -36.53 -32.51
CA GLU A 239 48.64 -37.97 -32.54
C GLU A 239 48.41 -38.58 -33.94
N ASP A 240 47.33 -38.15 -34.61
CA ASP A 240 47.04 -38.52 -35.99
C ASP A 240 48.12 -37.99 -36.94
N LEU A 241 48.64 -36.78 -36.72
CA LEU A 241 49.76 -36.21 -37.48
C LEU A 241 51.07 -37.00 -37.26
N GLU A 242 51.36 -37.37 -36.01
CA GLU A 242 52.53 -38.17 -35.64
C GLU A 242 52.51 -39.56 -36.31
N THR A 243 51.32 -40.17 -36.37
CA THR A 243 51.10 -41.49 -36.98
C THR A 243 51.08 -41.43 -38.51
N SER A 244 50.32 -40.49 -39.09
CA SER A 244 50.16 -40.37 -40.54
C SER A 244 51.39 -39.81 -41.25
N ARG A 245 52.19 -38.99 -40.56
CA ARG A 245 53.37 -38.29 -41.08
C ARG A 245 53.07 -37.44 -42.32
N GLN A 246 51.83 -36.97 -42.47
CA GLN A 246 51.40 -36.15 -43.60
C GLN A 246 50.95 -34.77 -43.10
N PRO A 247 51.73 -33.70 -43.34
CA PRO A 247 51.32 -32.36 -42.98
C PRO A 247 50.15 -31.91 -43.86
N GLN A 248 49.13 -31.32 -43.23
CA GLN A 248 47.94 -30.79 -43.87
C GLN A 248 47.91 -29.27 -43.76
N SER A 249 47.77 -28.60 -44.91
CA SER A 249 47.65 -27.14 -44.96
C SER A 249 46.26 -26.61 -44.67
N ARG A 250 45.28 -27.50 -44.48
CA ARG A 250 43.87 -27.19 -44.21
C ARG A 250 43.50 -27.74 -42.85
N MET A 251 42.94 -26.89 -42.00
CA MET A 251 42.43 -27.27 -40.70
C MET A 251 40.91 -27.14 -40.70
N THR A 252 40.23 -28.17 -40.19
CA THR A 252 38.79 -28.11 -39.94
C THR A 252 38.56 -27.55 -38.54
N ILE A 253 37.74 -26.50 -38.46
CA ILE A 253 37.28 -25.93 -37.20
C ILE A 253 36.00 -26.65 -36.81
N HIS A 254 35.97 -27.17 -35.58
CA HIS A 254 34.84 -27.92 -35.03
C HIS A 254 34.02 -27.07 -34.05
N ALA A 255 32.74 -27.40 -33.90
CA ALA A 255 31.88 -26.77 -32.91
C ALA A 255 32.22 -27.25 -31.48
N PRO A 256 32.60 -26.37 -30.53
CA PRO A 256 32.86 -26.77 -29.14
C PRO A 256 31.58 -27.06 -28.36
N ILE A 257 30.45 -26.44 -28.76
CA ILE A 257 29.13 -26.62 -28.16
C ILE A 257 28.09 -26.89 -29.24
N GLY A 258 27.00 -27.56 -28.87
CA GLY A 258 25.82 -27.68 -29.73
C GLY A 258 24.87 -26.48 -29.57
N GLY A 259 24.21 -26.09 -30.65
CA GLY A 259 23.25 -24.99 -30.67
C GLY A 259 23.00 -24.48 -32.09
N THR A 260 22.39 -23.31 -32.19
CA THR A 260 22.05 -22.69 -33.47
C THR A 260 23.04 -21.58 -33.80
N VAL A 261 23.46 -21.49 -35.07
CA VAL A 261 24.31 -20.40 -35.58
C VAL A 261 23.48 -19.11 -35.62
N ILE A 262 23.75 -18.19 -34.70
CA ILE A 262 23.03 -16.91 -34.60
C ILE A 262 23.61 -15.91 -35.60
N GLU A 263 24.93 -15.88 -35.72
CA GLU A 263 25.63 -14.95 -36.60
C GLU A 263 26.77 -15.64 -37.35
N LYS A 264 26.92 -15.23 -38.60
CA LYS A 264 28.03 -15.59 -39.48
C LYS A 264 28.84 -14.33 -39.75
N LEU A 265 30.08 -14.29 -39.23
CA LEU A 265 30.95 -13.11 -39.24
C LEU A 265 32.07 -13.19 -40.29
N ALA A 266 32.35 -14.40 -40.79
CA ALA A 266 33.29 -14.65 -41.88
C ALA A 266 32.57 -15.09 -43.16
N GLU A 267 33.25 -14.92 -44.29
CA GLU A 267 32.79 -15.36 -45.60
C GLU A 267 33.84 -16.28 -46.23
N GLU A 268 33.39 -17.19 -47.11
CA GLU A 268 34.30 -18.03 -47.88
C GLU A 268 35.22 -17.17 -48.75
N GLY A 269 36.51 -17.51 -48.77
CA GLY A 269 37.56 -16.76 -49.47
C GLY A 269 38.19 -15.64 -48.64
N LYS A 270 37.59 -15.21 -47.53
CA LYS A 270 38.14 -14.18 -46.66
C LYS A 270 39.40 -14.69 -45.94
N TYR A 271 40.40 -13.81 -45.84
CA TYR A 271 41.56 -14.05 -44.98
C TYR A 271 41.23 -13.57 -43.57
N ILE A 272 41.42 -14.44 -42.57
CA ILE A 272 41.11 -14.19 -41.17
C ILE A 272 42.38 -14.24 -40.32
N ALA A 273 42.43 -13.38 -39.31
CA ALA A 273 43.52 -13.37 -38.32
C ALA A 273 43.22 -14.32 -37.15
N ALA A 274 44.27 -14.73 -36.43
CA ALA A 274 44.11 -15.40 -35.14
C ALA A 274 43.33 -14.49 -34.16
N GLY A 275 42.32 -15.06 -33.50
CA GLY A 275 41.37 -14.36 -32.64
C GLY A 275 40.18 -13.72 -33.37
N GLU A 276 40.17 -13.68 -34.71
CA GLU A 276 39.04 -13.12 -35.46
C GLU A 276 37.82 -14.06 -35.38
N PRO A 277 36.62 -13.55 -35.02
CA PRO A 277 35.43 -14.37 -34.88
C PRO A 277 34.87 -14.80 -36.25
N ILE A 278 34.50 -16.08 -36.35
CA ILE A 278 33.97 -16.72 -37.56
C ILE A 278 32.45 -16.91 -37.41
N TYR A 279 32.03 -17.48 -36.28
CA TYR A 279 30.62 -17.76 -35.98
C TYR A 279 30.25 -17.37 -34.55
N ARG A 280 28.97 -17.12 -34.34
CA ARG A 280 28.37 -17.05 -33.00
C ARG A 280 27.29 -18.12 -32.89
N ILE A 281 27.46 -19.05 -31.97
CA ILE A 281 26.56 -20.18 -31.75
C ILE A 281 25.89 -19.99 -30.38
N ALA A 282 24.58 -20.18 -30.30
CA ALA A 282 23.87 -20.16 -29.03
C ALA A 282 22.93 -21.36 -28.90
N ASN A 283 22.87 -21.93 -27.70
CA ASN A 283 21.89 -22.96 -27.41
C ASN A 283 20.54 -22.31 -27.06
N LEU A 284 19.57 -22.41 -27.97
CA LEU A 284 18.24 -21.79 -27.85
C LEU A 284 17.23 -22.64 -27.05
N SER A 285 17.65 -23.72 -26.39
CA SER A 285 16.75 -24.57 -25.59
C SER A 285 16.15 -23.85 -24.39
N THR A 286 16.82 -22.80 -23.92
CA THR A 286 16.34 -21.86 -22.91
C THR A 286 16.51 -20.46 -23.47
N VAL A 287 15.52 -19.60 -23.27
CA VAL A 287 15.58 -18.19 -23.69
C VAL A 287 15.21 -17.29 -22.53
N TRP A 288 15.66 -16.06 -22.59
CA TRP A 288 15.31 -15.05 -21.60
C TRP A 288 14.20 -14.18 -22.15
N LEU A 289 13.19 -13.89 -21.34
CA LEU A 289 12.27 -12.80 -21.58
C LEU A 289 12.75 -11.60 -20.77
N MET A 290 13.28 -10.60 -21.46
CA MET A 290 13.75 -9.35 -20.87
C MET A 290 12.60 -8.36 -20.82
N LEU A 291 12.03 -8.17 -19.63
CA LEU A 291 10.97 -7.20 -19.37
C LEU A 291 11.56 -5.84 -19.04
N GLU A 292 10.88 -4.79 -19.48
CA GLU A 292 11.27 -3.41 -19.19
C GLU A 292 10.27 -2.77 -18.22
N LEU A 293 10.68 -2.56 -16.97
CA LEU A 293 9.79 -2.03 -15.94
C LEU A 293 10.21 -0.66 -15.47
N TYR A 294 9.24 0.16 -15.08
CA TYR A 294 9.56 1.41 -14.40
C TYR A 294 10.19 1.13 -13.03
N PRO A 295 11.11 1.98 -12.53
CA PRO A 295 11.79 1.76 -11.25
C PRO A 295 10.83 1.51 -10.08
N GLU A 296 9.72 2.25 -10.01
CA GLU A 296 8.67 2.09 -9.01
C GLU A 296 8.02 0.70 -9.04
N ASP A 297 7.87 0.09 -10.21
CA ASP A 297 7.33 -1.26 -10.37
C ASP A 297 8.38 -2.31 -10.03
N ALA A 298 9.63 -2.09 -10.45
CA ALA A 298 10.75 -2.99 -10.22
C ALA A 298 11.03 -3.19 -8.73
N THR A 299 10.89 -2.15 -7.90
CA THR A 299 11.08 -2.26 -6.43
C THR A 299 10.10 -3.22 -5.74
N ARG A 300 8.93 -3.43 -6.33
CA ARG A 300 7.87 -4.31 -5.80
C ARG A 300 8.02 -5.75 -6.25
N ILE A 301 8.89 -6.01 -7.21
CA ILE A 301 9.13 -7.34 -7.76
C ILE A 301 10.26 -8.02 -7.00
N ARG A 302 10.11 -9.33 -6.82
CA ARG A 302 11.07 -10.18 -6.11
C ARG A 302 11.59 -11.27 -7.03
N PHE A 303 12.77 -11.77 -6.70
CA PHE A 303 13.35 -12.93 -7.37
C PHE A 303 12.45 -14.17 -7.20
N GLY A 304 12.25 -14.96 -8.25
CA GLY A 304 11.39 -16.14 -8.21
C GLY A 304 9.89 -15.86 -8.45
N GLN A 305 9.46 -14.59 -8.46
CA GLN A 305 8.07 -14.21 -8.75
C GLN A 305 7.61 -14.77 -10.08
N GLN A 306 6.40 -15.33 -10.12
CA GLN A 306 5.82 -15.87 -11.34
C GLN A 306 5.39 -14.74 -12.30
N VAL A 307 5.70 -14.93 -13.57
CA VAL A 307 5.34 -14.04 -14.68
C VAL A 307 4.53 -14.82 -15.70
N GLU A 308 3.38 -14.26 -16.07
CA GLU A 308 2.57 -14.74 -17.19
C GLU A 308 2.86 -13.87 -18.41
N ALA A 309 3.38 -14.46 -19.47
CA ALA A 309 3.74 -13.76 -20.70
C ALA A 309 2.97 -14.31 -21.90
N THR A 310 2.62 -13.44 -22.84
CA THR A 310 1.98 -13.78 -24.10
C THR A 310 2.76 -13.15 -25.25
N LEU A 311 3.17 -13.95 -26.23
CA LEU A 311 3.91 -13.45 -27.38
C LEU A 311 2.98 -12.74 -28.35
N THR A 312 3.47 -11.67 -28.97
CA THR A 312 2.75 -10.92 -30.00
C THR A 312 2.53 -11.79 -31.24
N SER A 313 3.50 -12.65 -31.58
CA SER A 313 3.39 -13.60 -32.69
C SER A 313 2.42 -14.77 -32.42
N MET A 314 2.11 -15.05 -31.16
CA MET A 314 1.30 -16.21 -30.72
C MET A 314 0.43 -15.84 -29.50
N PRO A 315 -0.64 -15.03 -29.68
CA PRO A 315 -1.42 -14.49 -28.57
C PRO A 315 -2.25 -15.53 -27.79
N GLU A 316 -2.60 -16.65 -28.43
CA GLU A 316 -3.39 -17.74 -27.81
C GLU A 316 -2.59 -18.55 -26.78
N TYR A 317 -1.25 -18.44 -26.80
CA TYR A 317 -0.37 -19.24 -25.94
C TYR A 317 0.17 -18.42 -24.78
N LYS A 318 -0.19 -18.83 -23.56
CA LYS A 318 0.33 -18.27 -22.32
C LYS A 318 1.59 -19.00 -21.91
N LEU A 319 2.65 -18.25 -21.72
CA LEU A 319 3.94 -18.70 -21.23
C LEU A 319 4.05 -18.36 -19.75
N LEU A 320 4.50 -19.33 -18.96
CA LEU A 320 4.79 -19.13 -17.55
C LEU A 320 6.29 -19.16 -17.35
N GLY A 321 6.82 -18.14 -16.69
CA GLY A 321 8.22 -18.03 -16.32
C GLY A 321 8.37 -17.49 -14.91
N ARG A 322 9.61 -17.45 -14.42
CA ARG A 322 9.95 -16.82 -13.15
C ARG A 322 11.05 -15.79 -13.31
N VAL A 323 10.97 -14.74 -12.49
CA VAL A 323 12.01 -13.72 -12.41
C VAL A 323 13.31 -14.36 -11.94
N ALA A 324 14.34 -14.28 -12.79
CA ALA A 324 15.67 -14.81 -12.55
C ALA A 324 16.69 -13.75 -12.18
N PHE A 325 16.46 -12.50 -12.58
CA PHE A 325 17.37 -11.41 -12.28
C PHE A 325 16.64 -10.09 -12.44
N ILE A 326 16.98 -9.12 -11.60
CA ILE A 326 16.50 -7.75 -11.64
C ILE A 326 17.75 -6.89 -11.74
N ASP A 327 17.86 -6.07 -12.78
CA ASP A 327 19.02 -5.23 -12.98
C ASP A 327 19.24 -4.29 -11.77
N PRO A 328 20.47 -4.21 -11.21
CA PRO A 328 20.77 -3.29 -10.12
C PRO A 328 20.86 -1.82 -10.60
N THR A 329 20.88 -1.59 -11.90
CA THR A 329 21.02 -0.29 -12.54
C THR A 329 19.80 0.05 -13.38
N VAL A 330 19.44 1.34 -13.40
CA VAL A 330 18.39 1.85 -14.30
C VAL A 330 19.02 2.20 -15.65
N ASN A 331 18.41 1.74 -16.74
CA ASN A 331 18.79 2.17 -18.08
C ASN A 331 18.36 3.62 -18.30
N ILE A 332 19.33 4.49 -18.57
CA ILE A 332 19.12 5.95 -18.65
C ILE A 332 18.32 6.35 -19.91
N GLN A 333 18.36 5.55 -20.98
CA GLN A 333 17.73 5.88 -22.26
C GLN A 333 16.20 5.75 -22.21
N ASN A 334 15.70 4.62 -21.69
CA ASN A 334 14.27 4.34 -21.55
C ASN A 334 13.76 4.56 -20.12
N ARG A 335 14.65 4.82 -19.15
CA ARG A 335 14.35 4.96 -17.71
C ARG A 335 13.66 3.72 -17.14
N THR A 336 14.07 2.54 -17.58
CA THR A 336 13.53 1.27 -17.09
C THR A 336 14.60 0.43 -16.40
N VAL A 337 14.15 -0.50 -15.57
CA VAL A 337 14.94 -1.57 -14.97
C VAL A 337 14.64 -2.85 -15.75
N GLY A 338 15.68 -3.52 -16.22
CA GLY A 338 15.55 -4.82 -16.88
C GLY A 338 15.22 -5.90 -15.87
N VAL A 339 14.14 -6.65 -16.11
CA VAL A 339 13.78 -7.82 -15.32
C VAL A 339 13.83 -9.04 -16.22
N ARG A 340 14.77 -9.93 -15.93
CA ARG A 340 15.00 -11.16 -16.69
C ARG A 340 14.12 -12.27 -16.17
N VAL A 341 13.37 -12.89 -17.08
CA VAL A 341 12.53 -14.05 -16.82
C VAL A 341 13.06 -15.23 -17.63
N GLU A 342 13.31 -16.36 -16.99
CA GLU A 342 13.78 -17.57 -17.70
C GLU A 342 12.60 -18.36 -18.27
N LEU A 343 12.65 -18.69 -19.57
CA LEU A 343 11.63 -19.47 -20.26
C LEU A 343 12.22 -20.71 -20.92
N ASN A 344 11.55 -21.84 -20.75
CA ASN A 344 11.91 -23.08 -21.43
C ASN A 344 11.49 -23.01 -22.91
N ASN A 345 12.44 -23.29 -23.80
CA ASN A 345 12.26 -23.30 -25.24
C ASN A 345 12.69 -24.63 -25.89
N SER A 346 12.48 -25.76 -25.21
CA SER A 346 12.80 -27.09 -25.75
C SER A 346 12.10 -27.39 -27.09
N SER A 347 10.95 -26.77 -27.35
CA SER A 347 10.22 -26.89 -28.61
C SER A 347 10.75 -26.02 -29.76
N GLY A 348 11.69 -25.09 -29.48
CA GLY A 348 12.23 -24.15 -30.47
C GLY A 348 11.21 -23.13 -31.01
N ARG A 349 10.07 -22.94 -30.34
CA ARG A 349 9.00 -22.03 -30.79
C ARG A 349 9.25 -20.57 -30.42
N LEU A 350 9.95 -20.34 -29.30
CA LEU A 350 10.29 -19.00 -28.83
C LEU A 350 11.50 -18.52 -29.62
N ARG A 351 11.31 -17.45 -30.40
CA ARG A 351 12.34 -16.88 -31.27
C ARG A 351 12.91 -15.63 -30.61
N PRO A 352 14.24 -15.53 -30.43
CA PRO A 352 14.88 -14.29 -30.00
C PRO A 352 14.51 -13.12 -30.92
N GLY A 353 14.25 -11.95 -30.33
CA GLY A 353 13.76 -10.75 -31.00
C GLY A 353 12.24 -10.60 -31.02
N ASP A 354 11.48 -11.62 -30.64
CA ASP A 354 10.02 -11.53 -30.57
C ASP A 354 9.56 -10.75 -29.32
N TYR A 355 8.48 -9.99 -29.45
CA TYR A 355 7.94 -9.16 -28.36
C TYR A 355 6.88 -9.93 -27.56
N ALA A 356 6.93 -9.83 -26.24
CA ALA A 356 5.94 -10.38 -25.34
C ALA A 356 5.31 -9.29 -24.49
N GLN A 357 4.01 -9.43 -24.23
CA GLN A 357 3.34 -8.74 -23.14
C GLN A 357 3.41 -9.61 -21.90
N ALA A 358 3.79 -9.04 -20.76
CA ALA A 358 3.87 -9.75 -19.51
C ALA A 358 2.97 -9.13 -18.46
N THR A 359 2.38 -10.00 -17.66
CA THR A 359 1.52 -9.65 -16.54
C THR A 359 2.10 -10.28 -15.29
N ILE A 360 2.44 -9.42 -14.31
CA ILE A 360 2.97 -9.82 -13.01
C ILE A 360 1.92 -9.48 -11.96
N ARG A 361 1.50 -10.50 -11.20
CA ARG A 361 0.52 -10.36 -10.12
C ARG A 361 1.28 -10.28 -8.80
N ILE A 362 1.15 -9.14 -8.12
CA ILE A 362 1.84 -8.84 -6.86
C ILE A 362 0.77 -8.70 -5.77
N PRO A 363 0.70 -9.62 -4.79
CA PRO A 363 -0.21 -9.44 -3.65
C PRO A 363 0.22 -8.19 -2.86
N ILE A 364 -0.74 -7.32 -2.54
CA ILE A 364 -0.51 -6.15 -1.69
C ILE A 364 -0.71 -6.59 -0.24
N GLY A 365 0.35 -6.51 0.56
CA GLY A 365 0.30 -6.77 2.00
C GLY A 365 0.56 -5.53 2.84
N SER A 366 0.07 -5.56 4.08
CA SER A 366 0.19 -4.45 5.03
C SER A 366 1.61 -4.20 5.53
N GLN A 367 2.58 -5.10 5.30
CA GLN A 367 3.95 -4.97 5.83
C GLN A 367 5.07 -5.49 4.91
N GLY A 368 4.90 -5.48 3.58
CA GLY A 368 6.01 -5.76 2.65
C GLY A 368 6.45 -7.22 2.51
N GLU A 369 5.89 -8.17 3.27
CA GLU A 369 6.05 -9.60 3.03
C GLU A 369 5.20 -10.06 1.83
N VAL A 370 5.83 -10.77 0.89
CA VAL A 370 5.20 -11.25 -0.34
C VAL A 370 4.91 -12.74 -0.21
N TYR A 371 3.64 -13.11 -0.35
CA TYR A 371 3.20 -14.50 -0.36
C TYR A 371 3.29 -15.10 -1.77
N ASP A 372 4.02 -16.21 -1.91
CA ASP A 372 3.92 -17.14 -3.03
C ASP A 372 3.87 -18.57 -2.46
N GLU A 373 2.74 -19.26 -2.65
CA GLU A 373 2.50 -20.63 -2.19
C GLU A 373 3.57 -21.60 -2.69
N GLN A 374 4.14 -21.35 -3.87
CA GLN A 374 5.13 -22.21 -4.49
C GLN A 374 6.54 -21.97 -3.94
N LEU A 375 6.74 -20.90 -3.15
CA LEU A 375 8.04 -20.54 -2.56
C LEU A 375 8.02 -20.55 -1.04
N ALA A 376 6.85 -20.58 -0.39
CA ALA A 376 6.77 -20.57 1.06
C ALA A 376 7.47 -21.79 1.69
N GLY A 377 8.48 -21.53 2.52
CA GLY A 377 9.27 -22.57 3.19
C GLY A 377 10.16 -23.43 2.28
N LYS A 378 10.39 -23.00 1.03
CA LYS A 378 11.16 -23.77 0.03
C LYS A 378 12.59 -23.25 -0.14
N TRP A 379 13.37 -24.01 -0.90
CA TRP A 379 14.74 -23.72 -1.27
C TRP A 379 14.83 -23.48 -2.78
N ILE A 380 15.46 -22.39 -3.20
CA ILE A 380 15.55 -21.96 -4.60
C ILE A 380 17.01 -21.73 -5.01
N SER A 381 17.35 -22.07 -6.26
CA SER A 381 18.68 -21.78 -6.81
C SER A 381 18.80 -20.29 -7.16
N PRO A 382 19.87 -19.59 -6.73
CA PRO A 382 20.10 -18.17 -7.07
C PRO A 382 20.25 -17.91 -8.58
N MET A 383 20.63 -18.92 -9.35
CA MET A 383 20.84 -18.81 -10.81
C MET A 383 19.76 -19.47 -11.65
N HIS A 384 19.00 -20.41 -11.08
CA HIS A 384 17.98 -21.19 -11.81
C HIS A 384 16.67 -21.16 -11.02
N PRO A 385 15.84 -20.12 -11.15
CA PRO A 385 14.64 -19.93 -10.33
C PRO A 385 13.59 -21.03 -10.55
N GLN A 386 13.73 -21.79 -11.63
CA GLN A 386 12.88 -22.95 -11.94
C GLN A 386 13.16 -24.14 -11.02
N VAL A 387 14.34 -24.18 -10.39
CA VAL A 387 14.73 -25.24 -9.45
C VAL A 387 14.30 -24.84 -8.04
N ILE A 388 13.18 -25.41 -7.61
CA ILE A 388 12.63 -25.24 -6.27
C ILE A 388 12.56 -26.61 -5.60
N ARG A 389 13.02 -26.71 -4.36
CA ARG A 389 12.98 -27.93 -3.55
C ARG A 389 12.42 -27.65 -2.17
N ASP A 390 11.86 -28.67 -1.55
CA ASP A 390 11.35 -28.58 -0.17
C ASP A 390 12.50 -28.73 0.86
N GLU A 391 13.65 -29.25 0.44
CA GLU A 391 14.82 -29.51 1.29
C GLU A 391 16.08 -28.79 0.77
N PRO A 392 17.05 -28.47 1.66
CA PRO A 392 18.36 -27.95 1.25
C PRO A 392 19.12 -28.98 0.40
N GLY A 393 20.03 -28.48 -0.44
CA GLY A 393 20.87 -29.32 -1.30
C GLY A 393 21.44 -28.51 -2.47
N ASP A 394 21.97 -29.20 -3.48
CA ASP A 394 22.58 -28.55 -4.64
C ASP A 394 21.63 -28.47 -5.84
N CYS A 395 21.80 -27.41 -6.63
CA CYS A 395 21.11 -27.23 -7.89
C CYS A 395 21.61 -28.24 -8.93
N PRO A 396 20.73 -29.02 -9.60
CA PRO A 396 21.14 -30.04 -10.56
C PRO A 396 21.68 -29.47 -11.89
N ILE A 397 21.50 -28.17 -12.14
CA ILE A 397 21.92 -27.52 -13.39
C ILE A 397 23.32 -26.90 -13.25
N CYS A 398 23.61 -26.24 -12.11
CA CYS A 398 24.88 -25.54 -11.89
C CYS A 398 25.72 -26.04 -10.72
N GLY A 399 25.19 -26.93 -9.88
CA GLY A 399 25.90 -27.47 -8.71
C GLY A 399 26.04 -26.51 -7.52
N MET A 400 25.44 -25.33 -7.55
CA MET A 400 25.45 -24.40 -6.41
C MET A 400 24.42 -24.78 -5.35
N GLU A 401 24.73 -24.46 -4.10
CA GLU A 401 23.84 -24.64 -2.95
C GLU A 401 22.54 -23.86 -3.12
N LEU A 402 21.41 -24.52 -2.86
CA LEU A 402 20.10 -23.88 -2.83
C LEU A 402 20.02 -22.97 -1.61
N VAL A 403 19.30 -21.86 -1.77
CA VAL A 403 19.16 -20.83 -0.74
C VAL A 403 17.70 -20.80 -0.27
N PRO A 404 17.41 -20.62 1.02
CA PRO A 404 16.03 -20.56 1.48
C PRO A 404 15.33 -19.34 0.87
N THR A 405 14.09 -19.52 0.42
CA THR A 405 13.30 -18.46 -0.23
C THR A 405 13.07 -17.26 0.68
N SER A 406 13.14 -17.43 2.00
CA SER A 406 13.06 -16.33 2.96
C SER A 406 14.14 -15.28 2.81
N ARG A 407 15.31 -15.62 2.26
CA ARG A 407 16.34 -14.62 1.91
C ARG A 407 15.86 -13.62 0.85
N PHE A 408 14.89 -14.00 0.03
CA PHE A 408 14.30 -13.16 -1.01
C PHE A 408 12.99 -12.48 -0.58
N GLY A 409 12.64 -12.54 0.71
CA GLY A 409 11.46 -11.88 1.29
C GLY A 409 10.17 -12.70 1.22
N TYR A 410 10.28 -14.03 1.06
CA TYR A 410 9.14 -14.95 1.14
C TYR A 410 8.97 -15.50 2.56
N SER A 411 7.73 -15.76 2.97
CA SER A 411 7.45 -16.33 4.29
C SER A 411 7.86 -17.80 4.38
N ASN A 412 8.32 -18.25 5.56
CA ASN A 412 8.64 -19.66 5.80
C ASN A 412 7.40 -20.55 5.94
N THR A 413 6.27 -19.96 6.34
CA THR A 413 4.96 -20.62 6.44
C THR A 413 3.98 -20.00 5.44
N PRO A 414 2.97 -20.74 4.95
CA PRO A 414 1.89 -20.14 4.17
C PRO A 414 1.13 -19.11 5.02
N VAL A 415 1.43 -17.83 4.85
CA VAL A 415 0.72 -16.75 5.55
C VAL A 415 -0.58 -16.46 4.81
N ALA A 416 -1.70 -16.40 5.52
CA ALA A 416 -2.99 -16.02 4.92
C ALA A 416 -2.86 -14.65 4.27
N GLN A 417 -3.32 -14.51 3.01
CA GLN A 417 -3.11 -13.28 2.24
C GLN A 417 -3.54 -12.05 3.05
N PRO A 418 -2.64 -11.05 3.22
CA PRO A 418 -2.96 -9.85 3.96
C PRO A 418 -4.19 -9.19 3.33
N LYS A 419 -5.27 -9.12 4.10
CA LYS A 419 -6.54 -8.56 3.62
C LYS A 419 -6.49 -7.05 3.81
N SER A 420 -6.61 -6.30 2.73
CA SER A 420 -6.74 -4.85 2.78
C SER A 420 -8.21 -4.45 2.77
N ILE A 421 -8.50 -3.30 3.36
CA ILE A 421 -9.83 -2.68 3.27
C ILE A 421 -9.96 -2.08 1.87
N VAL A 422 -11.05 -2.40 1.18
CA VAL A 422 -11.31 -1.88 -0.16
C VAL A 422 -12.69 -1.29 -0.28
N ILE A 423 -12.75 -0.22 -1.06
CA ILE A 423 -13.99 0.47 -1.45
C ILE A 423 -13.99 0.72 -2.95
N PRO A 424 -15.16 0.81 -3.61
CA PRO A 424 -15.23 1.20 -5.02
C PRO A 424 -14.53 2.54 -5.26
N ARG A 425 -13.79 2.70 -6.37
CA ARG A 425 -13.14 3.99 -6.71
C ARG A 425 -14.15 5.15 -6.73
N SER A 426 -15.41 4.89 -7.12
CA SER A 426 -16.45 5.91 -7.19
C SER A 426 -16.87 6.46 -5.83
N SER A 427 -16.57 5.79 -4.72
CA SER A 427 -16.86 6.32 -3.38
C SER A 427 -15.82 7.29 -2.86
N VAL A 428 -14.66 7.37 -3.51
CA VAL A 428 -13.57 8.27 -3.15
C VAL A 428 -13.74 9.60 -3.87
N LEU A 429 -13.75 10.68 -3.10
CA LEU A 429 -13.63 12.04 -3.62
C LEU A 429 -12.25 12.60 -3.26
N MET A 430 -11.58 13.25 -4.21
CA MET A 430 -10.27 13.86 -4.00
C MET A 430 -10.44 15.39 -3.92
N ALA A 431 -10.00 15.98 -2.82
CA ALA A 431 -9.97 17.41 -2.57
C ALA A 431 -8.52 17.86 -2.33
N GLY A 432 -7.83 18.22 -3.42
CA GLY A 432 -6.42 18.58 -3.35
C GLY A 432 -5.57 17.40 -2.85
N GLU A 433 -4.97 17.55 -1.67
CA GLU A 433 -4.14 16.52 -1.02
C GLU A 433 -4.96 15.54 -0.15
N HIS A 434 -6.22 15.86 0.13
CA HIS A 434 -7.07 15.04 0.99
C HIS A 434 -7.97 14.13 0.15
N SER A 435 -8.12 12.89 0.59
CA SER A 435 -9.13 11.98 0.07
C SER A 435 -10.23 11.83 1.10
N VAL A 436 -11.49 11.90 0.67
CA VAL A 436 -12.66 11.78 1.55
C VAL A 436 -13.68 10.81 0.98
N ALA A 437 -14.50 10.22 1.84
CA ALA A 437 -15.68 9.46 1.45
C ALA A 437 -16.85 9.78 2.38
N TYR A 438 -18.06 9.62 1.86
CA TYR A 438 -19.30 9.75 2.63
C TYR A 438 -19.72 8.40 3.16
N VAL A 439 -19.70 8.23 4.48
CA VAL A 439 -20.04 7.00 5.19
C VAL A 439 -21.48 7.07 5.67
N GLU A 440 -22.28 6.10 5.30
CA GLU A 440 -23.65 5.93 5.77
C GLU A 440 -23.63 5.24 7.15
N THR A 441 -23.79 6.03 8.22
CA THR A 441 -23.80 5.54 9.61
C THR A 441 -25.15 4.98 10.02
N GLU A 442 -26.22 5.60 9.53
CA GLU A 442 -27.62 5.16 9.66
C GLU A 442 -28.33 5.33 8.30
N PRO A 443 -29.45 4.63 8.03
CA PRO A 443 -30.15 4.75 6.75
C PRO A 443 -30.49 6.21 6.38
N GLY A 444 -29.78 6.74 5.38
CA GLY A 444 -29.92 8.14 4.94
C GLY A 444 -29.09 9.17 5.70
N ARG A 445 -28.36 8.81 6.75
CA ARG A 445 -27.41 9.68 7.46
C ARG A 445 -26.00 9.46 6.92
N PHE A 446 -25.41 10.49 6.31
CA PHE A 446 -24.08 10.43 5.69
C PHE A 446 -23.10 11.34 6.40
N GLU A 447 -21.97 10.78 6.82
CA GLU A 447 -20.87 11.47 7.48
C GLU A 447 -19.68 11.62 6.54
N LEU A 448 -19.05 12.80 6.50
CA LEU A 448 -17.79 13.00 5.78
C LEU A 448 -16.65 12.36 6.57
N ARG A 449 -15.84 11.52 5.93
CA ARG A 449 -14.65 10.93 6.54
C ARG A 449 -13.42 11.06 5.66
N THR A 450 -12.30 11.47 6.24
CA THR A 450 -11.00 11.50 5.57
C THR A 450 -10.43 10.09 5.46
N LEU A 451 -9.78 9.80 4.34
CA LEU A 451 -9.21 8.51 3.99
C LEU A 451 -7.72 8.65 3.71
N ALA A 452 -6.91 7.78 4.30
CA ALA A 452 -5.58 7.51 3.81
C ALA A 452 -5.68 6.39 2.77
N LEU A 453 -5.39 6.71 1.50
CA LEU A 453 -5.53 5.77 0.40
C LEU A 453 -4.20 5.10 0.04
N GLY A 454 -4.30 3.82 -0.26
CA GLY A 454 -3.27 3.04 -0.93
C GLY A 454 -3.47 3.03 -2.45
N PRO A 455 -2.85 2.08 -3.17
CA PRO A 455 -2.97 1.98 -4.61
C PRO A 455 -4.41 1.69 -5.05
N ILE A 456 -4.84 2.32 -6.14
CA ILE A 456 -6.13 2.04 -6.78
C ILE A 456 -5.91 0.90 -7.79
N VAL A 457 -6.58 -0.23 -7.58
CA VAL A 457 -6.39 -1.46 -8.36
C VAL A 457 -7.73 -2.00 -8.85
N ALA A 458 -7.86 -2.19 -10.17
CA ALA A 458 -9.05 -2.78 -10.81
C ALA A 458 -10.38 -2.07 -10.45
N GLY A 459 -10.38 -0.72 -10.43
CA GLY A 459 -11.54 0.07 -10.01
C GLY A 459 -11.82 0.04 -8.49
N GLN A 460 -10.97 -0.69 -7.75
CA GLN A 460 -10.79 -0.76 -6.32
C GLN A 460 -9.98 0.39 -5.72
N ALA A 461 -10.39 1.12 -4.69
CA ALA A 461 -9.46 1.90 -3.88
C ALA A 461 -9.09 1.12 -2.62
N VAL A 462 -7.79 0.94 -2.36
CA VAL A 462 -7.30 0.38 -1.10
C VAL A 462 -7.30 1.48 -0.05
N VAL A 463 -7.88 1.20 1.12
CA VAL A 463 -7.94 2.14 2.25
C VAL A 463 -6.95 1.66 3.30
N LEU A 464 -5.96 2.50 3.60
CA LEU A 464 -4.95 2.25 4.64
C LEU A 464 -5.49 2.66 6.00
N ASP A 465 -6.19 3.80 6.06
CA ASP A 465 -6.82 4.31 7.28
C ASP A 465 -8.07 5.13 6.96
N GLY A 466 -8.98 5.22 7.93
CA GLY A 466 -10.20 6.03 7.86
C GLY A 466 -11.49 5.25 7.65
N LEU A 467 -11.48 3.92 7.45
CA LEU A 467 -12.73 3.12 7.37
C LEU A 467 -12.59 1.79 8.08
N LYS A 468 -13.72 1.26 8.54
CA LYS A 468 -13.83 -0.07 9.16
C LYS A 468 -14.58 -1.04 8.24
N PRO A 469 -14.22 -2.33 8.23
CA PRO A 469 -14.99 -3.35 7.51
C PRO A 469 -16.45 -3.38 7.97
N GLY A 470 -17.38 -3.54 7.01
CA GLY A 470 -18.83 -3.58 7.26
C GLY A 470 -19.52 -2.21 7.23
N GLU A 471 -18.78 -1.10 7.21
CA GLU A 471 -19.36 0.23 7.00
C GLU A 471 -19.92 0.37 5.57
N ARG A 472 -20.82 1.32 5.34
CA ARG A 472 -21.38 1.59 4.01
C ARG A 472 -20.89 2.93 3.50
N VAL A 473 -20.39 2.99 2.27
CA VAL A 473 -19.90 4.22 1.64
C VAL A 473 -20.73 4.58 0.42
N ALA A 474 -20.99 5.87 0.21
CA ALA A 474 -21.70 6.37 -0.97
C ALA A 474 -20.86 6.17 -2.23
N THR A 475 -21.39 5.44 -3.21
CA THR A 475 -20.76 5.17 -4.51
C THR A 475 -21.33 5.99 -5.65
N SER A 476 -22.52 6.57 -5.45
CA SER A 476 -23.24 7.43 -6.38
C SER A 476 -23.95 8.53 -5.60
N GLY A 477 -24.12 9.70 -6.23
CA GLY A 477 -24.76 10.87 -5.61
C GLY A 477 -23.88 11.62 -4.60
N ASN A 478 -22.59 11.31 -4.54
CA ASN A 478 -21.63 11.89 -3.60
C ASN A 478 -21.59 13.43 -3.64
N PHE A 479 -21.70 14.03 -4.83
CA PHE A 479 -21.72 15.49 -4.98
C PHE A 479 -22.99 16.16 -4.42
N LEU A 480 -24.12 15.44 -4.40
CA LEU A 480 -25.36 15.97 -3.82
C LEU A 480 -25.32 15.93 -2.30
N ILE A 481 -24.76 14.86 -1.73
CA ILE A 481 -24.47 14.76 -0.30
C ILE A 481 -23.54 15.91 0.10
N ASP A 482 -22.48 16.13 -0.70
CA ASP A 482 -21.53 17.23 -0.52
C ASP A 482 -22.17 18.62 -0.57
N SER A 483 -23.02 18.85 -1.57
CA SER A 483 -23.75 20.11 -1.72
C SER A 483 -24.65 20.37 -0.50
N GLN A 484 -25.29 19.33 0.03
CA GLN A 484 -26.15 19.46 1.22
C GLN A 484 -25.30 19.74 2.48
N MET A 485 -24.15 19.07 2.66
CA MET A 485 -23.19 19.38 3.73
C MET A 485 -22.76 20.85 3.67
N GLN A 486 -22.43 21.35 2.47
CA GLN A 486 -22.03 22.74 2.25
C GLN A 486 -23.15 23.73 2.56
N LEU A 487 -24.39 23.44 2.14
CA LEU A 487 -25.56 24.28 2.41
C LEU A 487 -25.88 24.38 3.91
N GLU A 488 -25.60 23.32 4.66
CA GLU A 488 -25.73 23.27 6.12
C GLU A 488 -24.52 23.87 6.85
N GLY A 489 -23.50 24.35 6.12
CA GLY A 489 -22.28 24.94 6.69
C GLY A 489 -21.35 23.94 7.35
N LYS A 490 -21.57 22.64 7.11
CA LYS A 490 -20.80 21.52 7.64
C LYS A 490 -19.55 21.26 6.79
N PRO A 491 -18.58 20.48 7.29
CA PRO A 491 -17.38 20.14 6.52
C PRO A 491 -17.75 19.41 5.22
N SER A 492 -17.16 19.85 4.11
CA SER A 492 -17.45 19.32 2.78
C SER A 492 -16.14 19.09 2.02
N LEU A 493 -16.25 18.61 0.79
CA LEU A 493 -15.11 18.41 -0.11
C LEU A 493 -14.31 19.69 -0.33
N ILE A 494 -14.93 20.87 -0.27
CA ILE A 494 -14.27 22.17 -0.52
C ILE A 494 -13.50 22.65 0.71
N ASP A 495 -13.95 22.33 1.91
CA ASP A 495 -13.34 22.73 3.18
C ASP A 495 -13.21 21.52 4.14
N PRO A 496 -12.31 20.56 3.81
CA PRO A 496 -12.13 19.35 4.62
C PRO A 496 -11.34 19.61 5.91
N THR A 497 -10.66 20.75 6.06
CA THR A 497 -9.82 21.05 7.23
C THR A 497 -10.64 21.20 8.51
N ARG A 498 -11.90 21.67 8.41
CA ARG A 498 -12.83 21.71 9.55
C ARG A 498 -13.07 20.34 10.19
N TYR A 499 -13.02 19.27 9.38
CA TYR A 499 -13.11 17.90 9.89
C TYR A 499 -11.83 17.49 10.63
N LEU A 500 -10.65 17.89 10.13
CA LEU A 500 -9.35 17.62 10.76
C LEU A 500 -9.19 18.34 12.10
N ASP A 501 -9.58 19.61 12.17
CA ASP A 501 -9.53 20.39 13.42
C ASP A 501 -10.38 19.72 14.50
N HIS A 502 -11.57 19.24 14.14
CA HIS A 502 -12.42 18.50 15.06
C HIS A 502 -11.84 17.13 15.43
N GLN A 503 -11.28 16.36 14.47
CA GLN A 503 -10.61 15.09 14.80
C GLN A 503 -9.47 15.30 15.79
N ALA A 504 -8.65 16.34 15.62
CA ALA A 504 -7.60 16.68 16.57
C ALA A 504 -8.18 17.04 17.95
N MET A 505 -9.28 17.80 18.01
CA MET A 505 -9.98 18.11 19.26
C MET A 505 -10.60 16.87 19.94
N VAL A 506 -11.16 15.93 19.17
CA VAL A 506 -11.71 14.67 19.70
C VAL A 506 -10.60 13.77 20.20
N GLN A 507 -9.53 13.59 19.43
CA GLN A 507 -8.36 12.80 19.85
C GLN A 507 -7.72 13.37 21.11
N ALA A 508 -7.62 14.70 21.23
CA ALA A 508 -7.16 15.36 22.43
C ALA A 508 -8.08 15.10 23.64
N ASN A 509 -9.39 14.89 23.43
CA ASN A 509 -10.38 14.62 24.48
C ASN A 509 -10.77 13.14 24.60
N THR A 510 -9.96 12.22 24.09
CA THR A 510 -10.13 10.77 24.30
C THR A 510 -8.98 10.19 25.10
N PRO A 511 -9.23 9.20 25.98
CA PRO A 511 -8.18 8.54 26.73
C PRO A 511 -7.11 7.89 25.84
N LEU A 512 -5.85 7.92 26.28
CA LEU A 512 -4.78 7.19 25.61
C LEU A 512 -5.01 5.66 25.69
N SER A 513 -5.13 5.01 24.54
CA SER A 513 -5.20 3.54 24.46
C SER A 513 -3.80 2.93 24.59
N THR A 514 -3.61 2.05 25.57
CA THR A 514 -2.34 1.35 25.85
C THR A 514 -2.39 -0.15 25.49
N ASN A 515 -3.50 -0.64 24.94
CA ASN A 515 -3.78 -2.07 24.77
C ASN A 515 -3.15 -2.75 23.53
N GLU A 516 -2.48 -1.99 22.64
CA GLU A 516 -1.92 -2.51 21.37
C GLU A 516 -0.38 -2.51 21.31
N ILE A 517 0.28 -2.32 22.46
CA ILE A 517 1.72 -2.12 22.54
C ILE A 517 2.43 -3.43 22.94
N GLU A 518 3.32 -3.95 22.09
CA GLU A 518 4.19 -5.10 22.42
C GLU A 518 5.28 -4.66 23.41
N PHE A 519 5.45 -5.44 24.48
CA PHE A 519 6.36 -5.14 25.58
C PHE A 519 7.83 -5.34 25.19
N SER A 520 8.68 -4.38 25.51
CA SER A 520 10.14 -4.50 25.38
C SER A 520 10.78 -4.59 26.77
N GLN A 521 11.59 -5.62 27.01
CA GLN A 521 12.27 -5.82 28.29
C GLN A 521 13.55 -4.97 28.34
N VAL A 522 13.58 -3.99 29.25
CA VAL A 522 14.80 -3.23 29.57
C VAL A 522 15.36 -3.76 30.88
N ASP A 523 16.60 -4.24 30.83
CA ASP A 523 17.33 -4.76 31.98
C ASP A 523 18.57 -3.89 32.28
N GLY A 524 18.97 -3.82 33.55
CA GLY A 524 20.21 -3.15 33.97
C GLY A 524 20.01 -1.69 34.41
N PRO A 525 21.04 -0.83 34.31
CA PRO A 525 21.03 0.52 34.90
C PRO A 525 19.98 1.46 34.28
N ALA A 526 19.61 1.24 33.01
CA ALA A 526 18.55 2.00 32.35
C ALA A 526 17.17 1.76 33.01
N ALA A 527 16.92 0.54 33.50
CA ALA A 527 15.69 0.19 34.19
C ALA A 527 15.56 0.90 35.55
N GLU A 528 16.67 1.02 36.31
CA GLU A 528 16.69 1.76 37.58
C GLU A 528 16.51 3.26 37.38
N SER A 529 17.12 3.84 36.34
CA SER A 529 16.91 5.24 35.97
C SER A 529 15.47 5.51 35.55
N LEU A 530 14.81 4.58 34.85
CA LEU A 530 13.40 4.72 34.48
C LEU A 530 12.47 4.70 35.71
N GLU A 531 12.78 3.88 36.72
CA GLU A 531 12.05 3.89 38.00
C GLU A 531 12.20 5.22 38.73
N GLN A 532 13.42 5.77 38.80
CA GLN A 532 13.66 7.08 39.40
C GLN A 532 12.94 8.21 38.66
N LEU A 533 12.82 8.10 37.33
CA LEU A 533 12.03 9.02 36.51
C LEU A 533 10.53 8.94 36.85
N LEU A 534 10.00 7.74 37.07
CA LEU A 534 8.60 7.55 37.48
C LEU A 534 8.33 8.07 38.89
N GLU A 535 9.26 7.86 39.83
CA GLU A 535 9.16 8.39 41.20
C GLU A 535 9.11 9.92 41.20
N ALA A 536 10.05 10.57 40.50
CA ALA A 536 10.04 12.02 40.35
C ALA A 536 8.77 12.55 39.65
N TYR A 537 8.21 11.79 38.69
CA TYR A 537 6.93 12.11 38.07
C TYR A 537 5.76 12.03 39.05
N PHE A 538 5.71 11.00 39.90
CA PHE A 538 4.65 10.86 40.91
C PHE A 538 4.71 11.96 41.97
N ASP A 539 5.91 12.39 42.37
CA ASP A 539 6.06 13.55 43.27
C ASP A 539 5.48 14.83 42.66
N VAL A 540 5.78 15.10 41.39
CA VAL A 540 5.16 16.22 40.64
C VAL A 540 3.64 16.07 40.59
N GLN A 541 3.13 14.86 40.28
CA GLN A 541 1.70 14.59 40.21
C GLN A 541 1.00 14.84 41.57
N HIS A 542 1.61 14.41 42.66
CA HIS A 542 1.09 14.60 44.02
C HIS A 542 1.06 16.08 44.42
N SER A 543 2.13 16.84 44.18
CA SER A 543 2.15 18.28 44.43
C SER A 543 1.02 19.00 43.68
N LEU A 544 0.84 18.67 42.40
CA LEU A 544 -0.20 19.29 41.57
C LEU A 544 -1.62 18.92 42.00
N ALA A 545 -1.83 17.70 42.48
CA ALA A 545 -3.10 17.27 43.06
C ALA A 545 -3.38 17.95 44.41
N ALA A 546 -2.34 18.34 45.16
CA ALA A 546 -2.44 19.06 46.43
C ALA A 546 -2.57 20.58 46.30
N ASP A 547 -2.68 21.12 45.07
CA ASP A 547 -2.62 22.56 44.78
C ASP A 547 -1.28 23.22 45.15
N GLU A 548 -0.19 22.45 45.19
CA GLU A 548 1.16 22.91 45.47
C GLU A 548 2.03 22.93 44.20
N LEU A 549 3.03 23.82 44.16
CA LEU A 549 4.02 23.83 43.08
C LEU A 549 5.02 22.69 43.31
N PRO A 550 5.42 21.94 42.27
CA PRO A 550 6.44 20.91 42.41
C PRO A 550 7.77 21.52 42.83
N ASP A 551 8.52 20.80 43.65
CA ASP A 551 9.83 21.25 44.10
C ASP A 551 10.84 21.34 42.93
N ALA A 552 11.68 22.38 42.95
CA ALA A 552 12.61 22.65 41.85
C ALA A 552 13.64 21.53 41.67
N GLU A 553 14.08 20.89 42.76
CA GLU A 553 15.03 19.78 42.72
C GLU A 553 14.39 18.55 42.07
N THR A 554 13.09 18.33 42.30
CA THR A 554 12.31 17.23 41.70
C THR A 554 12.17 17.42 40.19
N VAL A 555 11.83 18.64 39.75
CA VAL A 555 11.72 18.98 38.31
C VAL A 555 13.06 18.87 37.60
N GLU A 556 14.15 19.35 38.21
CA GLU A 556 15.51 19.22 37.66
C GLU A 556 15.95 17.75 37.58
N THR A 557 15.62 16.95 38.59
CA THR A 557 15.88 15.51 38.61
C THR A 557 15.14 14.79 37.50
N LEU A 558 13.85 15.08 37.30
CA LEU A 558 13.04 14.53 36.22
C LEU A 558 13.66 14.83 34.85
N ALA A 559 14.02 16.11 34.61
CA ALA A 559 14.61 16.55 33.35
C ALA A 559 15.96 15.88 33.07
N ARG A 560 16.84 15.85 34.08
CA ARG A 560 18.19 15.26 33.97
C ARG A 560 18.16 13.77 33.70
N ILE A 561 17.26 13.02 34.35
CA ILE A 561 17.13 11.58 34.12
C ILE A 561 16.55 11.33 32.71
N ALA A 562 15.55 12.11 32.29
CA ALA A 562 14.98 12.00 30.95
C ALA A 562 16.03 12.28 29.85
N ASP A 563 16.86 13.31 30.04
CA ASP A 563 17.95 13.68 29.12
C ASP A 563 18.99 12.56 29.03
N SER A 564 19.46 12.05 30.17
CA SER A 564 20.42 10.94 30.22
C SER A 564 19.89 9.66 29.58
N LEU A 565 18.60 9.36 29.71
CA LEU A 565 18.00 8.18 29.08
C LEU A 565 17.75 8.41 27.58
N SER A 566 17.55 9.65 27.14
CA SER A 566 17.28 9.95 25.73
C SER A 566 18.48 9.67 24.81
N ASP A 567 19.69 9.65 25.37
CA ASP A 567 20.94 9.32 24.69
C ASP A 567 21.34 7.84 24.79
N ASP A 568 20.55 6.99 25.47
CA ASP A 568 20.86 5.56 25.63
C ASP A 568 20.46 4.75 24.39
N ASP A 569 21.44 4.14 23.71
CA ASP A 569 21.24 3.29 22.53
C ASP A 569 20.46 1.99 22.83
N GLN A 570 20.28 1.62 24.10
CA GLN A 570 19.45 0.48 24.50
C GLN A 570 17.95 0.76 24.37
N LEU A 571 17.55 2.04 24.27
CA LEU A 571 16.15 2.42 24.13
C LEU A 571 15.77 2.62 22.65
N GLU A 572 14.63 2.06 22.27
CA GLU A 572 14.06 2.21 20.93
C GLU A 572 13.81 3.68 20.57
N ALA A 573 13.84 3.98 19.27
CA ALA A 573 13.69 5.35 18.76
C ALA A 573 12.42 6.06 19.28
N ASN A 574 11.29 5.35 19.36
CA ASN A 574 10.03 5.89 19.87
C ASN A 574 10.11 6.28 21.35
N SER A 575 10.90 5.56 22.14
CA SER A 575 11.06 5.81 23.59
C SER A 575 11.98 7.00 23.85
N ARG A 576 13.05 7.12 23.07
CA ARG A 576 13.92 8.30 23.08
C ARG A 576 13.16 9.57 22.70
N GLU A 577 12.24 9.48 21.73
CA GLU A 577 11.35 10.59 21.39
C GLU A 577 10.46 11.03 22.56
N GLN A 578 9.84 10.08 23.29
CA GLN A 578 9.03 10.43 24.46
C GLN A 578 9.88 11.07 25.58
N LEU A 579 11.11 10.61 25.79
CA LEU A 579 12.03 11.19 26.77
C LEU A 579 12.42 12.63 26.39
N GLN A 580 12.66 12.92 25.10
CA GLN A 580 12.90 14.29 24.63
C GLN A 580 11.68 15.20 24.81
N ILE A 581 10.45 14.67 24.70
CA ILE A 581 9.23 15.43 25.03
C ILE A 581 9.24 15.82 26.51
N ILE A 582 9.65 14.92 27.40
CA ILE A 582 9.76 15.22 28.84
C ILE A 582 10.79 16.33 29.08
N VAL A 583 11.99 16.22 28.50
CA VAL A 583 13.06 17.23 28.64
C VAL A 583 12.59 18.61 28.16
N SER A 584 12.01 18.67 26.96
CA SER A 584 11.57 19.94 26.35
C SER A 584 10.42 20.64 27.10
N HIS A 585 9.63 19.89 27.88
CA HIS A 585 8.51 20.43 28.63
C HIS A 585 8.80 20.59 30.14
N ALA A 586 9.89 20.02 30.66
CA ALA A 586 10.23 20.08 32.08
C ALA A 586 10.43 21.51 32.59
N GLU A 587 10.99 22.42 31.78
CA GLU A 587 11.12 23.84 32.14
C GLU A 587 9.76 24.51 32.45
N GLN A 588 8.68 24.03 31.84
CA GLN A 588 7.33 24.55 32.08
C GLN A 588 6.79 24.17 33.45
N LEU A 589 7.38 23.17 34.11
CA LEU A 589 7.03 22.78 35.47
C LEU A 589 7.65 23.67 36.55
N ALA A 590 8.72 24.41 36.24
CA ALA A 590 9.42 25.30 37.15
C ALA A 590 8.79 26.72 37.26
N GLY A 591 7.51 26.86 36.90
CA GLY A 591 6.83 28.16 36.83
C GLY A 591 6.16 28.61 38.14
N ASP A 592 5.99 29.93 38.30
CA ASP A 592 5.40 30.54 39.51
C ASP A 592 3.87 30.44 39.63
N GLN A 593 3.18 29.94 38.58
CA GLN A 593 1.72 29.88 38.50
C GLN A 593 1.25 28.45 38.26
N ILE A 594 0.45 27.92 39.19
CA ILE A 594 -0.03 26.53 39.15
C ILE A 594 -0.77 26.17 37.86
N ASP A 595 -1.58 27.09 37.30
CA ASP A 595 -2.27 26.86 36.03
C ASP A 595 -1.33 26.69 34.84
N ARG A 596 -0.16 27.34 34.88
CA ARG A 596 0.86 27.21 33.84
C ARG A 596 1.59 25.88 33.98
N VAL A 597 1.96 25.52 35.20
CA VAL A 597 2.60 24.24 35.53
C VAL A 597 1.69 23.07 35.14
N ARG A 598 0.39 23.14 35.45
CA ARG A 598 -0.62 22.14 35.04
C ARG A 598 -0.78 21.99 33.53
N ARG A 599 -0.57 23.06 32.75
CA ARG A 599 -0.55 22.97 31.28
C ARG A 599 0.70 22.27 30.77
N GLY A 600 1.87 22.58 31.34
CA GLY A 600 3.12 21.92 30.99
C GLY A 600 3.14 20.44 31.38
N PHE A 601 2.49 20.08 32.48
CA PHE A 601 2.37 18.71 32.95
C PHE A 601 1.66 17.77 31.95
N ARG A 602 0.74 18.29 31.12
CA ARG A 602 -0.03 17.46 30.15
C ARG A 602 0.86 16.69 29.19
N SER A 603 1.80 17.38 28.54
CA SER A 603 2.72 16.75 27.57
C SER A 603 3.61 15.71 28.23
N ILE A 604 4.10 16.01 29.43
CA ILE A 604 4.94 15.11 30.23
C ILE A 604 4.15 13.87 30.63
N SER A 605 2.93 14.07 31.10
CA SER A 605 2.03 13.00 31.52
C SER A 605 1.75 11.99 30.41
N GLN A 606 1.46 12.47 29.19
CA GLN A 606 1.24 11.59 28.04
C GLN A 606 2.50 10.82 27.62
N ALA A 607 3.66 11.49 27.65
CA ALA A 607 4.95 10.86 27.36
C ALA A 607 5.28 9.77 28.40
N VAL A 608 5.04 10.04 29.68
CA VAL A 608 5.26 9.08 30.78
C VAL A 608 4.30 7.89 30.69
N ILE A 609 3.02 8.08 30.37
CA ILE A 609 2.06 6.98 30.19
C ILE A 609 2.52 6.05 29.06
N ARG A 610 2.98 6.62 27.94
CA ARG A 610 3.52 5.83 26.82
C ARG A 610 4.77 5.08 27.25
N LEU A 611 5.74 5.75 27.87
CA LEU A 611 6.97 5.12 28.37
C LEU A 611 6.68 3.99 29.36
N ALA A 612 5.76 4.20 30.32
CA ALA A 612 5.37 3.22 31.34
C ALA A 612 4.54 2.05 30.77
N ALA A 613 3.97 2.20 29.58
CA ALA A 613 3.32 1.12 28.82
C ALA A 613 4.34 0.28 28.03
N TYR A 614 5.40 0.89 27.50
CA TYR A 614 6.44 0.20 26.71
C TYR A 614 7.52 -0.48 27.56
N HIS A 615 8.00 0.19 28.63
CA HIS A 615 9.17 -0.24 29.42
C HIS A 615 8.80 -0.43 30.89
N ARG A 616 9.11 -1.62 31.42
CA ARG A 616 8.89 -1.99 32.84
C ARG A 616 10.17 -2.58 33.42
N SER A 617 10.57 -2.11 34.59
CA SER A 617 11.69 -2.68 35.35
C SER A 617 11.23 -3.88 36.21
N ARG A 618 12.15 -4.83 36.47
CA ARG A 618 11.93 -5.99 37.36
C ARG A 618 11.69 -5.64 38.83
N LYS A 619 11.98 -4.40 39.25
CA LYS A 619 11.78 -3.88 40.62
C LYS A 619 10.47 -3.14 40.83
N ALA A 620 9.62 -3.00 39.79
CA ALA A 620 8.31 -2.36 39.89
C ALA A 620 7.33 -3.23 40.72
N GLU A 621 7.44 -3.16 42.04
CA GLU A 621 6.55 -3.82 42.99
C GLU A 621 5.15 -3.15 43.06
N GLN A 622 5.03 -1.91 42.59
CA GLN A 622 3.83 -1.08 42.76
C GLN A 622 2.98 -1.01 41.48
N ARG A 623 1.66 -1.13 41.65
CA ARG A 623 0.65 -0.94 40.60
C ARG A 623 0.55 0.54 40.25
N SER A 624 0.44 0.86 38.97
CA SER A 624 0.15 2.22 38.52
C SER A 624 -1.22 2.27 37.85
N TYR A 625 -1.94 3.37 38.04
CA TYR A 625 -3.32 3.57 37.60
C TYR A 625 -3.33 4.71 36.60
N HIS A 626 -3.82 4.44 35.38
CA HIS A 626 -3.98 5.44 34.34
C HIS A 626 -5.40 6.01 34.41
N PHE A 627 -5.49 7.31 34.69
CA PHE A 627 -6.74 8.05 34.78
C PHE A 627 -6.85 9.09 33.67
N PHE A 628 -8.08 9.45 33.32
CA PHE A 628 -8.37 10.47 32.31
C PHE A 628 -9.44 11.46 32.80
N CYS A 629 -9.25 12.74 32.50
CA CYS A 629 -10.20 13.81 32.81
C CYS A 629 -10.68 14.50 31.53
N PRO A 630 -11.94 14.27 31.08
CA PRO A 630 -12.48 14.89 29.85
C PRO A 630 -12.74 16.39 29.97
N MET A 631 -12.71 16.96 31.18
CA MET A 631 -12.99 18.38 31.41
C MET A 631 -11.79 19.30 31.17
N VAL A 632 -10.58 18.74 31.01
CA VAL A 632 -9.34 19.51 30.81
C VAL A 632 -9.44 20.34 29.53
N LYS A 633 -9.44 21.67 29.68
CA LYS A 633 -9.55 22.60 28.54
C LYS A 633 -8.36 22.43 27.59
N GLY A 634 -8.64 22.08 26.34
CA GLY A 634 -7.62 21.81 25.31
C GLY A 634 -7.18 20.34 25.23
N GLY A 635 -7.86 19.44 25.95
CA GLY A 635 -7.58 18.01 25.94
C GLY A 635 -6.30 17.60 26.66
N HIS A 636 -5.87 16.37 26.41
CA HIS A 636 -4.68 15.73 26.98
C HIS A 636 -4.78 15.61 28.51
N GLY A 637 -5.94 15.17 28.99
CA GLY A 637 -6.28 15.04 30.41
C GLY A 637 -5.86 13.71 31.05
N ASP A 638 -4.95 12.96 30.43
CA ASP A 638 -4.46 11.67 30.92
C ASP A 638 -3.39 11.85 32.01
N TRP A 639 -3.39 11.04 33.06
CA TRP A 639 -2.29 10.96 34.01
C TRP A 639 -2.10 9.58 34.63
N LEU A 640 -0.88 9.34 35.10
CA LEU A 640 -0.52 8.13 35.83
C LEU A 640 -0.44 8.45 37.33
N GLN A 641 -0.90 7.52 38.16
CA GLN A 641 -0.85 7.63 39.62
C GLN A 641 -0.40 6.30 40.24
N ASP A 642 0.26 6.33 41.39
CA ASP A 642 0.76 5.17 42.15
C ASP A 642 -0.29 4.58 43.14
N ASN A 643 -1.35 5.33 43.43
CA ASN A 643 -2.44 4.95 44.33
C ASN A 643 -3.78 4.79 43.56
N PRO A 644 -4.62 3.78 43.88
CA PRO A 644 -5.95 3.64 43.29
C PRO A 644 -6.93 4.79 43.61
N THR A 645 -6.61 5.62 44.60
CA THR A 645 -7.49 6.67 45.11
C THR A 645 -7.36 7.93 44.25
N LEU A 646 -8.23 8.09 43.26
CA LEU A 646 -8.19 9.14 42.22
C LEU A 646 -7.88 10.54 42.78
N ALA A 647 -6.74 11.12 42.36
CA ALA A 647 -6.29 12.45 42.74
C ALA A 647 -5.96 13.25 41.47
N ASN A 648 -6.85 14.15 41.06
CA ASN A 648 -6.75 14.88 39.80
C ASN A 648 -5.68 16.01 39.87
N PRO A 649 -4.55 15.91 39.14
CA PRO A 649 -3.48 16.91 39.17
C PRO A 649 -3.82 18.20 38.41
N TYR A 650 -4.84 18.17 37.53
CA TYR A 650 -5.23 19.31 36.68
C TYR A 650 -6.18 20.30 37.37
N TYR A 651 -6.96 19.83 38.34
CA TYR A 651 -7.95 20.65 39.04
C TYR A 651 -7.75 20.68 40.57
N GLY A 652 -6.85 19.85 41.12
CA GLY A 652 -6.53 19.84 42.55
C GLY A 652 -7.76 19.74 43.43
N SER A 653 -7.83 20.54 44.50
CA SER A 653 -8.94 20.51 45.47
C SER A 653 -10.31 20.83 44.89
N GLU A 654 -10.41 21.56 43.77
CA GLU A 654 -11.70 21.92 43.14
C GLU A 654 -12.44 20.67 42.61
N MET A 655 -11.70 19.71 42.05
CA MET A 655 -12.26 18.50 41.45
C MET A 655 -11.37 17.28 41.68
N LEU A 656 -10.86 17.13 42.91
CA LEU A 656 -9.84 16.12 43.24
C LEU A 656 -10.26 14.69 42.89
N ARG A 657 -11.56 14.41 42.95
CA ARG A 657 -12.18 13.10 42.67
C ARG A 657 -12.82 12.99 41.29
N CYS A 658 -12.57 13.93 40.38
CA CYS A 658 -13.13 13.92 39.04
C CYS A 658 -12.17 13.27 38.03
N GLY A 659 -12.64 12.26 37.31
CA GLY A 659 -11.90 11.53 36.29
C GLY A 659 -12.42 10.10 36.15
N GLU A 660 -11.97 9.39 35.13
CA GLU A 660 -12.27 7.98 34.92
C GLU A 660 -10.99 7.14 34.93
N LEU A 661 -11.07 5.92 35.46
CA LEU A 661 -9.98 4.94 35.39
C LEU A 661 -10.00 4.31 33.98
N VAL A 662 -8.92 4.49 33.23
CA VAL A 662 -8.78 4.01 31.86
C VAL A 662 -8.17 2.61 31.83
N SER A 663 -7.04 2.43 32.52
CA SER A 663 -6.36 1.16 32.63
C SER A 663 -5.57 1.02 33.93
N GLU A 664 -5.45 -0.22 34.40
CA GLU A 664 -4.53 -0.60 35.47
C GLU A 664 -3.28 -1.19 34.83
N LEU A 665 -2.12 -0.71 35.22
CA LEU A 665 -0.85 -1.25 34.76
C LEU A 665 -0.27 -2.17 35.85
N PRO A 666 -0.31 -3.51 35.65
CA PRO A 666 0.06 -4.48 36.68
C PRO A 666 1.57 -4.45 36.99
N PRO A 667 2.00 -4.90 38.19
CA PRO A 667 3.41 -5.08 38.50
C PRO A 667 3.99 -6.21 37.63
N HIS A 668 5.30 -6.18 37.37
CA HIS A 668 5.97 -7.23 36.62
C HIS A 668 5.82 -8.58 37.35
N GLN A 669 5.03 -9.51 36.81
CA GLN A 669 4.91 -10.86 37.37
C GLN A 669 6.21 -11.62 37.16
N ALA A 670 6.92 -11.90 38.26
CA ALA A 670 7.79 -13.07 38.32
C ALA A 670 6.89 -14.31 38.34
N ASP A 671 7.05 -15.18 37.33
CA ASP A 671 6.53 -16.54 37.20
C ASP A 671 5.37 -16.96 38.12
N ASN A 672 4.18 -17.12 37.55
CA ASN A 672 3.28 -18.19 37.98
C ASN A 672 2.58 -18.81 36.76
N ALA A 673 3.15 -19.93 36.31
CA ALA A 673 2.44 -20.94 35.57
C ALA A 673 1.33 -21.52 36.46
N ALA A 674 0.08 -21.41 36.00
CA ALA A 674 -1.05 -22.34 36.16
C ALA A 674 -2.38 -21.61 36.37
N GLU A 675 -3.04 -21.26 35.26
CA GLU A 675 -4.49 -21.48 35.15
C GLU A 675 -4.86 -21.55 33.66
N GLN A 676 -4.44 -22.66 33.04
CA GLN A 676 -5.16 -23.20 31.90
C GLN A 676 -6.56 -23.59 32.40
N GLN A 677 -7.56 -22.73 32.18
CA GLN A 677 -8.94 -23.20 32.16
C GLN A 677 -9.09 -24.13 30.94
N PRO A 678 -9.47 -25.39 31.13
CA PRO A 678 -9.70 -26.27 30.00
C PRO A 678 -10.98 -25.84 29.30
N SER A 679 -10.87 -25.71 27.99
CA SER A 679 -11.97 -25.62 27.05
C SER A 679 -12.99 -26.72 27.33
N GLY A 680 -14.27 -26.33 27.36
CA GLY A 680 -15.39 -27.22 27.56
C GLY A 680 -15.38 -28.38 26.58
N GLY A 681 -15.42 -29.59 27.14
CA GLY A 681 -15.51 -30.83 26.40
C GLY A 681 -16.34 -31.87 27.16
N SER A 682 -17.42 -32.31 26.51
CA SER A 682 -18.21 -33.51 26.76
C SER A 682 -19.21 -33.49 27.92
N ASN A 683 -20.46 -33.29 27.52
CA ASN A 683 -21.66 -33.74 28.19
C ASN A 683 -21.81 -35.25 27.90
N ALA A 684 -21.48 -36.14 28.85
CA ALA A 684 -21.86 -37.55 28.81
C ALA A 684 -21.69 -38.27 30.17
N LEU A 685 -22.83 -38.59 30.79
CA LEU A 685 -23.13 -39.82 31.54
C LEU A 685 -22.22 -40.21 32.73
N ARG A 686 -22.73 -40.01 33.95
CA ARG A 686 -23.09 -41.08 34.94
C ARG A 686 -23.28 -40.46 36.32
N GLY A 687 -24.48 -40.60 36.87
CA GLY A 687 -24.75 -40.55 38.31
C GLY A 687 -25.34 -41.89 38.70
N GLU A 688 -24.63 -42.64 39.53
CA GLU A 688 -25.09 -43.84 40.22
C GLU A 688 -25.61 -43.44 41.62
N GLU A 689 -26.76 -44.04 41.96
CA GLU A 689 -27.23 -44.53 43.28
C GLU A 689 -27.51 -43.56 44.46
N PRO A 690 -28.35 -43.96 45.46
CA PRO A 690 -29.44 -44.94 45.49
C PRO A 690 -30.84 -44.33 45.69
#